data_AF-A0A6V8SMV3-F1
#
_entry.id   AF-A0A6V8SMV3-F1
#
_cell.length_a   1.000
_cell.length_b   1.000
_cell.length_c   1.000
_cell.angle_alpha   90.00
_cell.angle_beta   90.00
_cell.angle_gamma   90.00
#
_symmetry.space_group_name_H-M   'P 1'
#
loop_
_entity.id
_entity.type
_entity.pdbx_description
1 polymer ?
#
loop_
_entity_poly.entity_id
_entity_poly.type
_entity_poly.pdbx_seq_one_letter_code
_entity_poly.pdbx_strand_id
1 'polypeptide(L)'
;MRKVVNRVLIFILAIALIIPLVLVKGETVKADTKKGITVKTTVGFNDKYKIGYYTPINISIKNDYKDIQGTVEVKVPTSENKYDSYLKNISLQKGAEKIVTINVPVKQAFLKYEVSIKDGNDEVYSEEIKVGNSTNQTVKFVGILSDDFDSLTYLNKIPAPKGVTLSTELIKLDENKFPDYLQVLQSFDIIVINNFDSSKLSKEAYENLKSWVKLGGTLVIGTGTNYNKTLSLFKDDFIKGQPGEITKVNTSKIYSIATNGDNNNPVSVENLNIQLDGSNTNIQEGNSKLLQTINIGSGNVAIAGFDFGLKPFVGWANNSSFGEKIFSMINPSFINNAKFDNSYMNTYFSVSELVNNLMTKKADINMYLLVLIIYIVLVAPISYFILKKLDKREFMWITVPCIAIVFGVIVYFLGSGTRLSDIVANNANIINMDSKGTATKNTYVGIFTPKKMTVEVSSKEGQKLESVDNPNYNGNPDNAKKNELDTLIREDKGTLEFKNKSVLATRTVKIPSTNISIGKIDADVSIDGDEIKGDIKNSTSYDFEYCYLITPKSYYILGAVKKGDSVKLDKKTGDYNGDINQLTYENKIYKMGSPNVSDEDRYNASLFRMSYSESMQATRVKDISIIAITKDSISKPLVVNGKDSVVKDRTIIRMPLQLNFKNGDTIQYPMGFVNHRVVEMSTTNYDPYGEAFYGAGNPEIVYDIDKNITVTDLKLDSSSTSSNIGSSNAALEVYDYKQNKYVSLTSNSFSGDDVKKYLNNDNELKIKLSVNNNGAPAQIPEISVKGKVK
;
A
#
# COMPACT_ATOMS: atom_id res chain seq x y z
N MET A 1 -67.70 -42.32 30.61
CA MET A 1 -66.75 -41.20 30.83
C MET A 1 -65.41 -41.61 31.46
N ARG A 2 -65.36 -42.42 32.54
CA ARG A 2 -64.10 -42.84 33.21
C ARG A 2 -63.03 -43.51 32.33
N LYS A 3 -63.41 -44.31 31.33
CA LYS A 3 -62.44 -44.99 30.42
C LYS A 3 -61.76 -44.05 29.41
N VAL A 4 -62.41 -42.95 29.03
CA VAL A 4 -61.85 -41.96 28.10
C VAL A 4 -60.87 -41.06 28.84
N VAL A 5 -61.21 -40.67 30.08
CA VAL A 5 -60.33 -39.87 30.95
C VAL A 5 -59.02 -40.61 31.25
N ASN A 6 -59.05 -41.91 31.54
CA ASN A 6 -57.83 -42.68 31.78
C ASN A 6 -56.94 -42.82 30.53
N ARG A 7 -57.51 -42.91 29.33
CA ARG A 7 -56.71 -42.97 28.09
C ARG A 7 -56.07 -41.63 27.76
N VAL A 8 -56.77 -40.52 28.01
CA VAL A 8 -56.22 -39.17 27.84
C VAL A 8 -55.13 -38.91 28.87
N LEU A 9 -55.29 -39.36 30.12
CA LEU A 9 -54.26 -39.21 31.15
C LEU A 9 -52.98 -39.98 30.82
N ILE A 10 -53.11 -41.22 30.30
CA ILE A 10 -51.97 -42.04 29.87
C ILE A 10 -51.28 -41.40 28.66
N PHE A 11 -52.03 -40.80 27.73
CA PHE A 11 -51.48 -40.11 26.57
C PHE A 11 -50.74 -38.82 26.97
N ILE A 12 -51.27 -38.07 27.94
CA ILE A 12 -50.62 -36.87 28.50
C ILE A 12 -49.36 -37.25 29.30
N LEU A 13 -49.39 -38.34 30.07
CA LEU A 13 -48.21 -38.86 30.79
C LEU A 13 -47.13 -39.36 29.82
N ALA A 14 -47.51 -40.02 28.72
CA ALA A 14 -46.57 -40.46 27.69
C ALA A 14 -45.92 -39.26 26.96
N ILE A 15 -46.68 -38.21 26.66
CA ILE A 15 -46.15 -36.98 26.06
C ILE A 15 -45.27 -36.22 27.06
N ALA A 16 -45.66 -36.15 28.34
CA ALA A 16 -44.86 -35.53 29.40
C ALA A 16 -43.53 -36.25 29.70
N LEU A 17 -43.43 -37.54 29.38
CA LEU A 17 -42.18 -38.33 29.46
C LEU A 17 -41.29 -38.19 28.22
N ILE A 18 -41.84 -37.82 27.05
CA ILE A 18 -41.09 -37.62 25.80
C ILE A 18 -40.52 -36.20 25.71
N ILE A 19 -41.19 -35.20 26.29
CA ILE A 19 -40.75 -33.78 26.25
C ILE A 19 -39.37 -33.55 26.91
N PRO A 20 -39.00 -34.19 28.04
CA PRO A 20 -37.65 -34.08 28.60
C PRO A 20 -36.61 -34.75 27.71
N LEU A 21 -36.95 -35.86 27.01
CA LEU A 21 -36.02 -36.60 26.15
C LEU A 21 -35.67 -35.83 24.86
N VAL A 22 -36.57 -34.95 24.38
CA VAL A 22 -36.33 -34.06 23.23
C VAL A 22 -35.69 -32.73 23.65
N LEU A 23 -35.74 -32.38 24.94
CA LEU A 23 -35.17 -31.15 25.51
C LEU A 23 -33.84 -31.34 26.25
N VAL A 24 -33.29 -32.56 26.33
CA VAL A 24 -31.86 -32.73 26.59
C VAL A 24 -31.13 -32.17 25.37
N LYS A 25 -30.86 -30.86 25.40
CA LYS A 25 -29.70 -30.30 24.72
C LYS A 25 -28.54 -31.14 25.24
N GLY A 26 -28.07 -32.08 24.43
CA GLY A 26 -26.85 -32.79 24.72
C GLY A 26 -25.83 -31.71 25.04
N GLU A 27 -25.35 -31.70 26.28
CA GLU A 27 -24.12 -31.01 26.58
C GLU A 27 -23.13 -31.60 25.58
N THR A 28 -22.70 -30.78 24.62
CA THR A 28 -21.58 -31.14 23.77
C THR A 28 -20.42 -31.29 24.73
N VAL A 29 -20.20 -32.51 25.19
CA VAL A 29 -18.95 -32.93 25.83
C VAL A 29 -17.89 -32.45 24.84
N LYS A 30 -17.11 -31.43 25.24
CA LYS A 30 -15.92 -31.07 24.50
C LYS A 30 -15.05 -32.32 24.54
N ALA A 31 -15.09 -33.09 23.47
CA ALA A 31 -14.18 -34.20 23.29
C ALA A 31 -12.78 -33.65 23.52
N ASP A 32 -11.94 -34.40 24.23
CA ASP A 32 -10.53 -34.06 24.31
C ASP A 32 -9.99 -34.06 22.88
N THR A 33 -9.83 -32.87 22.32
CA THR A 33 -9.43 -32.71 20.92
C THR A 33 -7.98 -33.07 20.75
N LYS A 34 -7.18 -33.28 21.81
CA LYS A 34 -5.75 -33.58 21.73
C LYS A 34 -5.53 -35.09 21.72
N LYS A 35 -5.99 -35.80 20.68
CA LYS A 35 -6.00 -37.28 20.56
C LYS A 35 -4.60 -37.92 20.46
N GLY A 36 -3.64 -37.59 21.32
CA GLY A 36 -2.24 -38.03 21.21
C GLY A 36 -1.42 -37.20 20.21
N ILE A 37 -1.87 -35.99 19.90
CA ILE A 37 -1.17 -35.04 19.03
C ILE A 37 -0.58 -33.92 19.89
N THR A 38 0.73 -33.74 19.79
CA THR A 38 1.43 -32.63 20.45
C THR A 38 1.80 -31.59 19.40
N VAL A 39 1.40 -30.34 19.64
CA VAL A 39 1.69 -29.23 18.73
C VAL A 39 2.41 -28.12 19.49
N LYS A 40 3.45 -27.57 18.87
CA LYS A 40 4.09 -26.33 19.29
C LYS A 40 3.96 -25.32 18.16
N THR A 41 3.37 -24.17 18.46
CA THR A 41 3.19 -23.09 17.49
C THR A 41 4.15 -21.94 17.78
N THR A 42 4.81 -21.43 16.75
CA THR A 42 5.61 -20.20 16.80
C THR A 42 5.08 -19.21 15.77
N VAL A 43 4.78 -17.99 16.21
CA VAL A 43 4.19 -16.95 15.36
C VAL A 43 5.29 -16.01 14.89
N GLY A 44 5.35 -15.74 13.58
CA GLY A 44 6.34 -14.85 13.00
C GLY A 44 7.78 -15.34 13.19
N PHE A 45 8.67 -14.40 13.47
CA PHE A 45 10.09 -14.63 13.65
C PHE A 45 10.45 -14.65 15.15
N ASN A 46 10.13 -15.75 15.82
CA ASN A 46 10.21 -15.90 17.29
C ASN A 46 9.33 -14.89 18.02
N ASP A 47 8.02 -14.94 17.73
CA ASP A 47 6.97 -14.07 18.28
C ASP A 47 7.10 -12.58 17.90
N LYS A 48 8.01 -12.27 16.96
CA LYS A 48 8.10 -10.96 16.30
C LYS A 48 7.33 -11.00 14.98
N TYR A 49 6.30 -10.16 14.87
CA TYR A 49 5.51 -9.95 13.65
C TYR A 49 4.97 -8.50 13.60
N LYS A 50 4.49 -8.09 12.43
CA LYS A 50 3.85 -6.78 12.23
C LYS A 50 2.37 -6.96 11.93
N ILE A 51 1.54 -6.13 12.58
CA ILE A 51 0.12 -6.02 12.28
C ILE A 51 -0.02 -5.47 10.85
N GLY A 52 -1.03 -5.92 10.10
CA GLY A 52 -1.25 -5.54 8.71
C GLY A 52 -0.44 -6.34 7.69
N TYR A 53 0.47 -7.23 8.12
CA TYR A 53 1.32 -8.04 7.24
C TYR A 53 1.02 -9.53 7.37
N TYR A 54 1.36 -10.27 6.31
CA TYR A 54 1.40 -11.73 6.37
C TYR A 54 2.53 -12.18 7.32
N THR A 55 2.20 -13.14 8.17
CA THR A 55 3.07 -13.67 9.20
C THR A 55 3.09 -15.20 9.11
N PRO A 56 4.27 -15.84 9.11
CA PRO A 56 4.36 -17.29 9.13
C PRO A 56 3.93 -17.82 10.51
N ILE A 57 3.04 -18.81 10.52
CA ILE A 57 2.73 -19.62 11.70
C ILE A 57 3.39 -20.97 11.49
N ASN A 58 4.47 -21.20 12.25
CA ASN A 58 5.22 -22.46 12.24
C ASN A 58 4.59 -23.43 13.24
N ILE A 59 4.06 -24.54 12.75
CA ILE A 59 3.32 -25.53 13.52
C ILE A 59 4.15 -26.81 13.55
N SER A 60 4.86 -27.07 14.66
CA SER A 60 5.59 -28.34 14.88
C SER A 60 4.62 -29.35 15.43
N ILE A 61 4.38 -30.42 14.68
CA ILE A 61 3.38 -31.45 14.98
C ILE A 61 4.10 -32.76 15.24
N LYS A 62 3.91 -33.32 16.44
CA LYS A 62 4.30 -34.69 16.78
C LYS A 62 3.06 -35.55 16.90
N ASN A 63 3.02 -36.64 16.12
CA ASN A 63 1.86 -37.52 16.03
C ASN A 63 2.07 -38.83 16.82
N ASP A 64 1.58 -38.93 18.05
CA ASP A 64 1.63 -40.16 18.84
C ASP A 64 0.30 -40.97 18.76
N TYR A 65 -0.61 -40.59 17.85
CA TYR A 65 -1.94 -41.20 17.68
C TYR A 65 -1.93 -42.42 16.75
N LYS A 66 -2.45 -42.26 15.53
CA LYS A 66 -2.43 -43.19 14.40
C LYS A 66 -1.93 -42.44 13.17
N ASP A 67 -1.78 -43.12 12.05
CA ASP A 67 -1.50 -42.45 10.78
C ASP A 67 -2.62 -41.46 10.44
N ILE A 68 -2.24 -40.22 10.08
CA ILE A 68 -3.14 -39.12 9.74
C ILE A 68 -2.97 -38.81 8.25
N GLN A 69 -4.11 -38.75 7.55
CA GLN A 69 -4.22 -38.23 6.19
C GLN A 69 -5.27 -37.13 6.18
N GLY A 70 -4.85 -35.87 6.25
CA GLY A 70 -5.80 -34.78 6.36
C GLY A 70 -5.16 -33.41 6.23
N THR A 71 -5.54 -32.47 7.08
CA THR A 71 -5.20 -31.04 6.90
C THR A 71 -4.79 -30.35 8.18
N VAL A 72 -3.84 -29.43 8.08
CA VAL A 72 -3.56 -28.42 9.09
C VAL A 72 -4.24 -27.13 8.66
N GLU A 73 -4.96 -26.49 9.58
CA GLU A 73 -5.80 -25.31 9.34
C GLU A 73 -5.45 -24.22 10.35
N VAL A 74 -5.31 -22.97 9.88
CA VAL A 74 -5.33 -21.77 10.72
C VAL A 74 -6.62 -21.01 10.43
N LYS A 75 -7.46 -20.85 11.46
CA LYS A 75 -8.71 -20.07 11.41
C LYS A 75 -8.44 -18.64 11.85
N VAL A 76 -8.52 -17.72 10.89
CA VAL A 76 -8.29 -16.27 11.06
C VAL A 76 -9.64 -15.55 11.09
N PRO A 77 -10.03 -14.93 12.21
CA PRO A 77 -11.30 -14.20 12.29
C PRO A 77 -11.40 -13.07 11.25
N THR A 78 -12.59 -12.92 10.66
CA THR A 78 -12.90 -11.86 9.69
C THR A 78 -13.96 -10.89 10.21
N SER A 79 -15.01 -11.40 10.84
CA SER A 79 -16.06 -10.61 11.49
C SER A 79 -16.66 -11.38 12.67
N GLU A 80 -17.69 -10.82 13.33
CA GLU A 80 -18.44 -11.56 14.35
C GLU A 80 -18.91 -12.91 13.78
N ASN A 81 -18.61 -14.00 14.48
CA ASN A 81 -18.96 -15.37 14.13
C ASN A 81 -18.32 -15.95 12.84
N LYS A 82 -17.46 -15.20 12.14
CA LYS A 82 -16.89 -15.60 10.84
C LYS A 82 -15.37 -15.68 10.84
N TYR A 83 -14.84 -16.59 10.04
CA TYR A 83 -13.39 -16.75 9.86
C TYR A 83 -13.03 -17.17 8.45
N ASP A 84 -11.82 -16.81 8.07
CA ASP A 84 -11.09 -17.35 6.93
C ASP A 84 -10.26 -18.55 7.39
N SER A 85 -10.25 -19.60 6.58
CA SER A 85 -9.56 -20.86 6.86
C SER A 85 -8.38 -21.04 5.93
N TYR A 86 -7.16 -20.98 6.47
CA TYR A 86 -5.92 -21.21 5.72
C TYR A 86 -5.47 -22.64 5.94
N LEU A 87 -5.44 -23.46 4.89
CA LEU A 87 -5.20 -24.90 5.03
C LEU A 87 -4.07 -25.44 4.14
N LYS A 88 -3.39 -26.47 4.65
CA LYS A 88 -2.44 -27.32 3.91
C LYS A 88 -2.72 -28.79 4.17
N ASN A 89 -2.60 -29.61 3.13
CA ASN A 89 -2.67 -31.07 3.27
C ASN A 89 -1.45 -31.60 4.03
N ILE A 90 -1.67 -32.61 4.86
CA ILE A 90 -0.62 -33.32 5.61
C ILE A 90 -0.84 -34.84 5.58
N SER A 91 0.29 -35.53 5.56
CA SER A 91 0.40 -36.97 5.79
C SER A 91 1.41 -37.16 6.92
N LEU A 92 0.98 -37.75 8.03
CA LEU A 92 1.82 -38.00 9.21
C LEU A 92 1.66 -39.45 9.66
N GLN A 93 2.75 -40.21 9.68
CA GLN A 93 2.74 -41.54 10.29
C GLN A 93 2.74 -41.41 11.82
N LYS A 94 2.28 -42.46 12.51
CA LYS A 94 2.44 -42.56 13.95
C LYS A 94 3.93 -42.50 14.34
N GLY A 95 4.26 -41.71 15.35
CA GLY A 95 5.61 -41.43 15.84
C GLY A 95 6.37 -40.36 15.07
N ALA A 96 5.83 -39.86 13.94
CA ALA A 96 6.52 -38.86 13.13
C ALA A 96 6.37 -37.44 13.72
N GLU A 97 7.37 -36.61 13.46
CA GLU A 97 7.34 -35.17 13.71
C GLU A 97 7.50 -34.40 12.38
N LYS A 98 6.73 -33.33 12.21
CA LYS A 98 6.76 -32.48 11.03
C LYS A 98 6.47 -31.03 11.38
N ILE A 99 7.19 -30.10 10.77
CA ILE A 99 6.89 -28.67 10.82
C ILE A 99 6.09 -28.29 9.57
N VAL A 100 4.97 -27.59 9.78
CA VAL A 100 4.15 -27.01 8.71
C VAL A 100 4.04 -25.52 8.93
N THR A 101 4.43 -24.73 7.94
CA THR A 101 4.30 -23.27 7.97
C THR A 101 3.04 -22.85 7.19
N ILE A 102 2.14 -22.10 7.82
CA ILE A 102 0.99 -21.48 7.16
C ILE A 102 1.12 -19.97 7.32
N ASN A 103 1.14 -19.25 6.20
CA ASN A 103 1.26 -17.79 6.20
C ASN A 103 -0.13 -17.18 6.27
N VAL A 104 -0.38 -16.33 7.27
CA VAL A 104 -1.69 -15.69 7.47
C VAL A 104 -1.53 -14.19 7.73
N PRO A 105 -2.51 -13.35 7.35
CA PRO A 105 -2.48 -11.93 7.68
C PRO A 105 -2.73 -11.73 9.18
N VAL A 106 -1.93 -10.87 9.82
CA VAL A 106 -2.16 -10.45 11.21
C VAL A 106 -3.02 -9.20 11.25
N LYS A 107 -4.28 -9.34 11.65
CA LYS A 107 -5.28 -8.26 11.65
C LYS A 107 -5.37 -7.59 13.03
N GLN A 108 -5.38 -6.25 13.07
CA GLN A 108 -5.38 -5.46 14.31
C GLN A 108 -6.55 -5.79 15.26
N ALA A 109 -7.74 -6.07 14.70
CA ALA A 109 -8.96 -6.31 15.47
C ALA A 109 -9.04 -7.69 16.12
N PHE A 110 -8.24 -8.68 15.66
CA PHE A 110 -8.35 -10.07 16.08
C PHE A 110 -6.99 -10.66 16.39
N LEU A 111 -6.72 -10.87 17.68
CA LEU A 111 -5.42 -11.34 18.20
C LEU A 111 -5.46 -12.80 18.69
N LYS A 112 -6.53 -13.54 18.38
CA LYS A 112 -6.73 -14.94 18.80
C LYS A 112 -7.07 -15.81 17.59
N TYR A 113 -6.10 -16.55 17.08
CA TYR A 113 -6.30 -17.49 15.96
C TYR A 113 -6.48 -18.90 16.50
N GLU A 114 -6.99 -19.80 15.69
CA GLU A 114 -7.11 -21.21 16.08
C GLU A 114 -6.34 -22.07 15.10
N VAL A 115 -5.49 -22.95 15.62
CA VAL A 115 -4.80 -23.98 14.85
C VAL A 115 -5.57 -25.28 15.05
N SER A 116 -5.99 -25.91 13.96
CA SER A 116 -6.72 -27.17 13.95
C SER A 116 -6.03 -28.18 13.05
N ILE A 117 -6.01 -29.45 13.47
CA ILE A 117 -5.54 -30.58 12.66
C ILE A 117 -6.71 -31.53 12.49
N LYS A 118 -6.97 -31.92 11.24
CA LYS A 118 -8.05 -32.85 10.87
C LYS A 118 -7.50 -34.09 10.21
N ASP A 119 -8.09 -35.24 10.50
CA ASP A 119 -7.94 -36.51 9.78
C ASP A 119 -9.22 -36.74 8.97
N GLY A 120 -9.18 -36.52 7.66
CA GLY A 120 -10.39 -36.32 6.87
C GLY A 120 -11.27 -35.19 7.42
N ASN A 121 -12.47 -35.53 7.93
CA ASN A 121 -13.40 -34.58 8.54
C ASN A 121 -13.35 -34.56 10.08
N ASP A 122 -12.59 -35.46 10.71
CA ASP A 122 -12.50 -35.57 12.17
C ASP A 122 -11.42 -34.62 12.70
N GLU A 123 -11.78 -33.72 13.61
CA GLU A 123 -10.83 -32.83 14.27
C GLU A 123 -10.07 -33.61 15.36
N VAL A 124 -8.76 -33.77 15.17
CA VAL A 124 -7.86 -34.57 16.03
C VAL A 124 -6.89 -33.73 16.86
N TYR A 125 -6.92 -32.41 16.67
CA TYR A 125 -6.28 -31.38 17.50
C TYR A 125 -6.92 -30.02 17.21
N SER A 126 -7.14 -29.21 18.25
CA SER A 126 -7.47 -27.79 18.11
C SER A 126 -6.94 -27.00 19.31
N GLU A 127 -6.31 -25.86 19.04
CA GLU A 127 -5.81 -24.94 20.06
C GLU A 127 -5.91 -23.48 19.61
N GLU A 128 -6.32 -22.60 20.53
CA GLU A 128 -6.27 -21.17 20.32
C GLU A 128 -4.84 -20.66 20.53
N ILE A 129 -4.33 -19.91 19.58
CA ILE A 129 -3.04 -19.23 19.65
C ILE A 129 -3.24 -17.73 19.77
N LYS A 130 -2.40 -17.08 20.57
CA LYS A 130 -2.37 -15.62 20.64
C LYS A 130 -1.46 -15.08 19.54
N VAL A 131 -2.04 -14.20 18.74
CA VAL A 131 -1.39 -13.43 17.68
C VAL A 131 -1.56 -11.96 18.05
N GLY A 132 -1.06 -11.59 19.23
CA GLY A 132 -1.04 -10.20 19.69
C GLY A 132 -0.41 -10.04 21.07
N ASN A 133 0.56 -9.11 21.18
CA ASN A 133 0.95 -8.39 22.41
C ASN A 133 1.99 -7.26 22.17
N SER A 134 2.12 -6.73 20.95
CA SER A 134 2.97 -5.54 20.72
C SER A 134 2.17 -4.28 21.07
N THR A 135 2.56 -3.59 22.14
CA THR A 135 2.02 -2.27 22.51
C THR A 135 2.39 -1.16 21.51
N ASN A 136 3.27 -1.45 20.53
CA ASN A 136 3.68 -0.50 19.51
C ASN A 136 3.05 -0.88 18.16
N GLN A 137 2.16 -0.03 17.67
CA GLN A 137 1.58 -0.09 16.32
C GLN A 137 2.56 0.39 15.23
N THR A 138 3.80 0.71 15.61
CA THR A 138 4.83 1.27 14.72
C THR A 138 6.13 0.50 14.90
N VAL A 139 6.15 -0.76 14.45
CA VAL A 139 7.35 -1.61 14.48
C VAL A 139 7.97 -1.67 13.09
N LYS A 140 9.29 -1.45 13.03
CA LYS A 140 10.11 -1.56 11.83
C LYS A 140 10.97 -2.81 11.90
N PHE A 141 11.03 -3.58 10.81
CA PHE A 141 11.80 -4.82 10.77
C PHE A 141 13.09 -4.65 9.98
N VAL A 142 14.20 -5.03 10.61
CA VAL A 142 15.52 -5.16 9.98
C VAL A 142 15.90 -6.64 10.00
N GLY A 143 15.84 -7.28 8.84
CA GLY A 143 16.30 -8.66 8.65
C GLY A 143 17.80 -8.70 8.46
N ILE A 144 18.52 -9.57 9.17
CA ILE A 144 19.97 -9.68 9.09
C ILE A 144 20.34 -11.10 8.66
N LEU A 145 20.99 -11.20 7.50
CA LEU A 145 21.69 -12.38 6.99
C LEU A 145 23.19 -12.18 7.26
N SER A 146 23.71 -12.82 8.30
CA SER A 146 25.12 -12.75 8.69
C SER A 146 25.55 -14.01 9.42
N ASP A 147 26.75 -14.52 9.11
CA ASP A 147 27.38 -15.58 9.90
C ASP A 147 27.74 -15.08 11.32
N ASP A 148 27.86 -13.76 11.50
CA ASP A 148 28.06 -13.07 12.77
C ASP A 148 26.95 -12.02 12.97
N PHE A 149 25.81 -12.46 13.51
CA PHE A 149 24.65 -11.59 13.75
C PHE A 149 24.91 -10.57 14.86
N ASP A 150 25.66 -10.96 15.90
CA ASP A 150 25.80 -10.17 17.12
C ASP A 150 26.59 -8.89 16.88
N SER A 151 27.55 -8.90 15.95
CA SER A 151 28.30 -7.71 15.53
C SER A 151 27.45 -6.63 14.85
N LEU A 152 26.25 -6.98 14.36
CA LEU A 152 25.35 -6.08 13.63
C LEU A 152 24.17 -5.59 14.48
N THR A 153 24.10 -5.98 15.76
CA THR A 153 22.99 -5.63 16.66
C THR A 153 22.83 -4.13 16.92
N TYR A 154 23.86 -3.34 16.60
CA TYR A 154 23.80 -1.87 16.68
C TYR A 154 22.93 -1.23 15.57
N LEU A 155 22.59 -1.96 14.50
CA LEU A 155 21.71 -1.53 13.41
C LEU A 155 20.22 -1.57 13.79
N ASN A 156 19.91 -1.35 15.06
CA ASN A 156 18.59 -1.50 15.69
C ASN A 156 17.77 -0.19 15.70
N LYS A 157 18.09 0.77 14.84
CA LYS A 157 17.40 2.06 14.81
C LYS A 157 17.14 2.52 13.38
N ILE A 158 15.88 2.46 12.96
CA ILE A 158 15.42 3.13 11.74
C ILE A 158 15.10 4.60 12.09
N PRO A 159 15.47 5.57 11.22
CA PRO A 159 15.10 6.96 11.40
C PRO A 159 13.60 7.17 11.58
N ALA A 160 13.24 8.04 12.52
CA ALA A 160 11.88 8.49 12.76
C ALA A 160 11.78 10.01 12.61
N PRO A 161 10.69 10.57 12.07
CA PRO A 161 10.43 11.99 12.16
C PRO A 161 10.27 12.40 13.63
N LYS A 162 10.69 13.62 13.93
CA LYS A 162 10.68 14.19 15.29
C LYS A 162 9.26 14.14 15.87
N GLY A 163 9.13 13.64 17.10
CA GLY A 163 7.84 13.45 17.77
C GLY A 163 7.12 12.14 17.42
N VAL A 164 7.70 11.28 16.57
CA VAL A 164 7.21 9.92 16.32
C VAL A 164 8.15 8.92 17.00
N THR A 165 7.58 8.10 17.87
CA THR A 165 8.28 6.94 18.45
C THR A 165 7.98 5.72 17.59
N LEU A 166 9.03 5.07 17.07
CA LEU A 166 8.92 3.78 16.42
C LEU A 166 9.83 2.76 17.12
N SER A 167 9.38 1.51 17.18
CA SER A 167 10.22 0.39 17.60
C SER A 167 10.92 -0.18 16.38
N THR A 168 12.17 -0.63 16.54
CA THR A 168 12.87 -1.37 15.50
C THR A 168 13.21 -2.75 16.05
N GLU A 169 12.82 -3.79 15.31
CA GLU A 169 13.09 -5.17 15.66
C GLU A 169 14.12 -5.76 14.69
N LEU A 170 15.20 -6.27 15.27
CA LEU A 170 16.18 -7.07 14.53
C LEU A 170 15.70 -8.52 14.43
N ILE A 171 15.70 -9.04 13.22
CA ILE A 171 15.29 -10.40 12.89
C ILE A 171 16.51 -11.15 12.33
N LYS A 172 16.96 -12.19 13.04
CA LYS A 172 18.02 -13.06 12.55
C LYS A 172 17.49 -13.98 11.46
N LEU A 173 18.03 -13.86 10.26
CA LEU A 173 17.70 -14.68 9.10
C LEU A 173 18.88 -15.61 8.76
N ASP A 174 18.56 -16.71 8.10
CA ASP A 174 19.49 -17.69 7.54
C ASP A 174 18.83 -18.32 6.30
N GLU A 175 19.49 -19.27 5.64
CA GLU A 175 18.97 -19.94 4.44
C GLU A 175 17.62 -20.64 4.63
N ASN A 176 17.25 -21.02 5.87
CA ASN A 176 16.01 -21.72 6.19
C ASN A 176 14.93 -20.78 6.75
N LYS A 177 15.31 -19.62 7.28
CA LYS A 177 14.40 -18.61 7.85
C LYS A 177 14.08 -17.47 6.90
N PHE A 178 14.82 -17.34 5.80
CA PHE A 178 14.54 -16.31 4.80
C PHE A 178 13.20 -16.60 4.10
N PRO A 179 12.23 -15.66 4.10
CA PRO A 179 10.91 -15.93 3.55
C PRO A 179 10.89 -16.21 2.04
N ASP A 180 10.34 -17.38 1.69
CA ASP A 180 10.03 -17.82 0.32
C ASP A 180 8.69 -17.26 -0.17
N TYR A 181 7.97 -16.51 0.67
CA TYR A 181 6.69 -15.90 0.35
C TYR A 181 6.81 -14.37 0.37
N LEU A 182 6.65 -13.75 -0.80
CA LEU A 182 6.85 -12.31 -0.99
C LEU A 182 6.09 -11.44 0.03
N GLN A 183 4.86 -11.81 0.36
CA GLN A 183 4.01 -11.07 1.30
C GLN A 183 4.52 -11.12 2.74
N VAL A 184 5.21 -12.20 3.13
CA VAL A 184 5.92 -12.23 4.42
C VAL A 184 7.16 -11.35 4.34
N LEU A 185 7.87 -11.36 3.21
CA LEU A 185 9.05 -10.52 2.99
C LEU A 185 8.69 -9.02 3.03
N GLN A 186 7.50 -8.64 2.59
CA GLN A 186 6.96 -7.27 2.69
C GLN A 186 6.84 -6.76 4.14
N SER A 187 6.88 -7.63 5.16
CA SER A 187 6.96 -7.17 6.55
C SER A 187 8.29 -6.50 6.88
N PHE A 188 9.37 -6.80 6.15
CA PHE A 188 10.69 -6.22 6.35
C PHE A 188 10.81 -4.84 5.70
N ASP A 189 11.31 -3.87 6.47
CA ASP A 189 11.62 -2.53 5.97
C ASP A 189 13.05 -2.50 5.38
N ILE A 190 13.99 -3.20 6.04
CA ILE A 190 15.38 -3.33 5.61
C ILE A 190 15.80 -4.81 5.69
N ILE A 191 16.60 -5.25 4.72
CA ILE A 191 17.34 -6.51 4.78
C ILE A 191 18.83 -6.19 4.64
N VAL A 192 19.62 -6.60 5.63
CA VAL A 192 21.07 -6.45 5.66
C VAL A 192 21.70 -7.81 5.35
N ILE A 193 22.55 -7.87 4.32
CA ILE A 193 23.41 -9.02 4.03
C ILE A 193 24.84 -8.59 4.30
N ASN A 194 25.50 -9.22 5.26
CA ASN A 194 26.87 -8.89 5.62
C ASN A 194 27.57 -10.15 6.11
N ASN A 195 28.78 -10.44 5.61
CA ASN A 195 29.54 -11.63 6.00
C ASN A 195 28.71 -12.94 5.91
N PHE A 196 27.78 -13.04 4.96
CA PHE A 196 26.96 -14.22 4.69
C PHE A 196 27.26 -14.76 3.30
N ASP A 197 27.18 -16.08 3.09
CA ASP A 197 27.24 -16.68 1.76
C ASP A 197 25.87 -16.64 1.09
N SER A 198 25.67 -15.63 0.25
CA SER A 198 24.39 -15.40 -0.43
C SER A 198 23.97 -16.55 -1.35
N SER A 199 24.90 -17.41 -1.79
CA SER A 199 24.58 -18.55 -2.66
C SER A 199 23.77 -19.65 -1.98
N LYS A 200 23.65 -19.60 -0.64
CA LYS A 200 22.80 -20.51 0.14
C LYS A 200 21.30 -20.20 -0.02
N LEU A 201 20.93 -19.01 -0.47
CA LEU A 201 19.53 -18.68 -0.73
C LEU A 201 19.03 -19.44 -1.96
N SER A 202 17.80 -19.95 -1.86
CA SER A 202 17.14 -20.62 -2.99
C SER A 202 16.88 -19.64 -4.14
N LYS A 203 16.68 -20.18 -5.35
CA LYS A 203 16.29 -19.36 -6.50
C LYS A 203 14.99 -18.59 -6.24
N GLU A 204 14.02 -19.22 -5.57
CA GLU A 204 12.74 -18.59 -5.22
C GLU A 204 12.93 -17.45 -4.21
N ALA A 205 13.75 -17.66 -3.17
CA ALA A 205 14.12 -16.62 -2.22
C ALA A 205 14.78 -15.42 -2.91
N TYR A 206 15.65 -15.67 -3.89
CA TYR A 206 16.30 -14.61 -4.65
C TYR A 206 15.32 -13.80 -5.53
N GLU A 207 14.43 -14.48 -6.26
CA GLU A 207 13.40 -13.79 -7.07
C GLU A 207 12.43 -12.97 -6.20
N ASN A 208 12.10 -13.47 -5.01
CA ASN A 208 11.31 -12.73 -4.03
C ASN A 208 12.07 -11.55 -3.45
N LEU A 209 13.37 -11.67 -3.15
CA LEU A 209 14.22 -10.55 -2.74
C LEU A 209 14.22 -9.44 -3.80
N LYS A 210 14.44 -9.80 -5.08
CA LYS A 210 14.40 -8.84 -6.19
C LYS A 210 13.04 -8.16 -6.31
N SER A 211 11.96 -8.92 -6.16
CA SER A 211 10.59 -8.40 -6.20
C SER A 211 10.30 -7.48 -5.02
N TRP A 212 10.73 -7.84 -3.81
CA TRP A 212 10.59 -7.02 -2.61
C TRP A 212 11.34 -5.68 -2.71
N VAL A 213 12.57 -5.67 -3.24
CA VAL A 213 13.30 -4.42 -3.50
C VAL A 213 12.52 -3.55 -4.49
N LYS A 214 12.07 -4.11 -5.62
CA LYS A 214 11.28 -3.36 -6.62
C LYS A 214 10.00 -2.75 -6.04
N LEU A 215 9.43 -3.36 -5.00
CA LEU A 215 8.23 -2.92 -4.30
C LEU A 215 8.48 -1.91 -3.17
N GLY A 216 9.73 -1.48 -2.93
CA GLY A 216 10.06 -0.47 -1.93
C GLY A 216 10.98 -0.96 -0.80
N GLY A 217 11.35 -2.24 -0.80
CA GLY A 217 12.32 -2.78 0.14
C GLY A 217 13.70 -2.12 0.03
N THR A 218 14.40 -1.99 1.16
CA THR A 218 15.77 -1.46 1.21
C THR A 218 16.76 -2.58 1.51
N LEU A 219 17.51 -3.01 0.51
CA LEU A 219 18.58 -4.00 0.64
C LEU A 219 19.89 -3.29 0.95
N VAL A 220 20.58 -3.70 2.02
CA VAL A 220 21.90 -3.17 2.40
C VAL A 220 22.90 -4.31 2.41
N ILE A 221 23.99 -4.15 1.68
CA ILE A 221 25.03 -5.18 1.53
C ILE A 221 26.35 -4.63 2.05
N GLY A 222 26.89 -5.25 3.10
CA GLY A 222 28.25 -5.02 3.56
C GLY A 222 29.19 -6.01 2.90
N THR A 223 30.28 -5.51 2.31
CA THR A 223 31.20 -6.32 1.51
C THR A 223 32.53 -6.52 2.22
N GLY A 224 33.44 -5.54 2.11
CA GLY A 224 34.79 -5.63 2.66
C GLY A 224 35.56 -6.82 2.11
N THR A 225 36.36 -7.45 2.97
CA THR A 225 37.13 -8.66 2.64
C THR A 225 36.26 -9.88 2.33
N ASN A 226 35.01 -9.90 2.79
CA ASN A 226 34.05 -11.00 2.60
C ASN A 226 33.21 -10.90 1.31
N TYR A 227 33.50 -9.94 0.42
CA TYR A 227 32.67 -9.64 -0.75
C TYR A 227 32.38 -10.85 -1.64
N ASN A 228 33.34 -11.76 -1.83
CA ASN A 228 33.20 -12.91 -2.73
C ASN A 228 32.01 -13.81 -2.34
N LYS A 229 31.83 -14.08 -1.04
CA LYS A 229 30.70 -14.89 -0.56
C LYS A 229 29.41 -14.07 -0.45
N THR A 230 29.51 -12.80 -0.08
CA THR A 230 28.33 -11.94 0.13
C THR A 230 27.69 -11.47 -1.18
N LEU A 231 28.46 -11.34 -2.25
CA LEU A 231 27.95 -10.97 -3.58
C LEU A 231 27.71 -12.18 -4.50
N SER A 232 27.93 -13.41 -4.02
CA SER A 232 27.96 -14.63 -4.86
C SER A 232 26.66 -14.91 -5.64
N LEU A 233 25.50 -14.46 -5.12
CA LEU A 233 24.18 -14.62 -5.73
C LEU A 233 23.87 -13.55 -6.79
N PHE A 234 24.51 -12.38 -6.73
CA PHE A 234 24.19 -11.20 -7.55
C PHE A 234 25.00 -11.18 -8.85
N LYS A 235 24.70 -12.11 -9.75
CA LYS A 235 25.39 -12.28 -11.05
C LYS A 235 24.58 -11.82 -12.26
N ASP A 236 23.33 -11.40 -12.03
CA ASP A 236 22.42 -10.96 -13.08
C ASP A 236 22.32 -9.43 -13.13
N ASP A 237 21.41 -8.94 -13.97
CA ASP A 237 21.20 -7.51 -14.20
C ASP A 237 20.61 -6.76 -12.99
N PHE A 238 20.32 -7.43 -11.87
CA PHE A 238 19.85 -6.80 -10.64
C PHE A 238 20.92 -5.91 -9.99
N ILE A 239 22.19 -6.34 -10.02
CA ILE A 239 23.33 -5.53 -9.57
C ILE A 239 24.44 -5.66 -10.61
N LYS A 240 24.67 -4.60 -11.38
CA LYS A 240 25.74 -4.53 -12.37
C LYS A 240 26.93 -3.77 -11.84
N GLY A 241 28.09 -4.38 -11.93
CA GLY A 241 29.33 -3.77 -11.49
C GLY A 241 30.51 -4.72 -11.50
N GLN A 242 31.67 -4.21 -11.12
CA GLN A 242 32.89 -4.98 -10.98
C GLN A 242 33.55 -4.69 -9.63
N PRO A 243 33.93 -5.74 -8.86
CA PRO A 243 34.70 -5.55 -7.65
C PRO A 243 36.06 -4.94 -8.01
N GLY A 244 36.48 -3.94 -7.24
CA GLY A 244 37.83 -3.38 -7.33
C GLY A 244 38.78 -4.00 -6.32
N GLU A 245 39.86 -3.30 -6.01
CA GLU A 245 40.82 -3.71 -4.99
C GLU A 245 40.29 -3.45 -3.58
N ILE A 246 40.70 -4.30 -2.64
CA ILE A 246 40.52 -4.06 -1.21
C ILE A 246 41.68 -3.19 -0.74
N THR A 247 41.36 -2.01 -0.22
CA THR A 247 42.35 -1.06 0.29
C THR A 247 41.97 -0.58 1.67
N LYS A 248 42.98 -0.21 2.47
CA LYS A 248 42.76 0.41 3.78
C LYS A 248 42.60 1.91 3.59
N VAL A 249 41.42 2.43 3.91
CA VAL A 249 41.06 3.84 3.72
C VAL A 249 40.98 4.53 5.08
N ASN A 250 41.75 5.61 5.26
CA ASN A 250 41.61 6.49 6.42
C ASN A 250 40.62 7.60 6.07
N THR A 251 39.48 7.69 6.76
CA THR A 251 38.43 8.67 6.49
C THR A 251 37.90 9.30 7.77
N SER A 252 37.63 10.61 7.73
CA SER A 252 36.91 11.32 8.80
C SER A 252 35.39 11.27 8.62
N LYS A 253 34.90 10.88 7.43
CA LYS A 253 33.47 10.91 7.06
C LYS A 253 32.61 10.06 7.98
N ILE A 254 33.10 8.91 8.45
CA ILE A 254 32.36 8.00 9.33
C ILE A 254 32.02 8.68 10.66
N TYR A 255 33.01 9.29 11.32
CA TYR A 255 32.78 10.05 12.57
C TYR A 255 31.90 11.28 12.32
N SER A 256 32.17 12.00 11.23
CA SER A 256 31.41 13.20 10.85
C SER A 256 29.92 12.90 10.69
N ILE A 257 29.57 11.82 9.99
CA ILE A 257 28.18 11.39 9.78
C ILE A 257 27.53 11.00 11.11
N ALA A 258 28.20 10.20 11.93
CA ALA A 258 27.64 9.70 13.18
C ALA A 258 27.43 10.80 14.24
N THR A 259 28.15 11.91 14.12
CA THR A 259 28.14 13.03 15.09
C THR A 259 27.60 14.34 14.51
N ASN A 260 27.00 14.31 13.31
CA ASN A 260 26.55 15.50 12.59
C ASN A 260 27.64 16.57 12.41
N GLY A 261 28.90 16.16 12.25
CA GLY A 261 30.05 17.04 12.01
C GLY A 261 30.82 17.45 13.26
N ASP A 262 30.31 17.19 14.47
CA ASP A 262 30.95 17.57 15.73
C ASP A 262 32.31 16.90 15.94
N ASN A 263 32.51 15.71 15.37
CA ASN A 263 33.76 14.97 15.42
C ASN A 263 34.19 14.54 14.01
N ASN A 264 35.42 14.88 13.64
CA ASN A 264 36.02 14.54 12.35
C ASN A 264 37.30 13.70 12.50
N ASN A 265 37.41 12.93 13.59
CA ASN A 265 38.54 12.04 13.80
C ASN A 265 38.62 10.98 12.68
N PRO A 266 39.81 10.74 12.10
CA PRO A 266 39.96 9.73 11.07
C PRO A 266 39.84 8.32 11.66
N VAL A 267 39.19 7.43 10.91
CA VAL A 267 39.17 5.99 11.16
C VAL A 267 39.66 5.24 9.96
N SER A 268 40.26 4.09 10.23
CA SER A 268 40.72 3.18 9.19
C SER A 268 39.69 2.09 8.94
N VAL A 269 39.28 1.92 7.68
CA VAL A 269 38.36 0.88 7.24
C VAL A 269 38.94 0.11 6.06
N GLU A 270 38.74 -1.20 6.04
CA GLU A 270 39.00 -2.02 4.86
C GLU A 270 37.85 -1.84 3.87
N ASN A 271 38.17 -1.33 2.68
CA ASN A 271 37.20 -0.95 1.68
C ASN A 271 37.47 -1.66 0.35
N LEU A 272 36.49 -2.42 -0.12
CA LEU A 272 36.37 -2.84 -1.51
C LEU A 272 35.92 -1.65 -2.36
N ASN A 273 36.77 -1.19 -3.26
CA ASN A 273 36.41 -0.10 -4.18
C ASN A 273 35.58 -0.61 -5.37
N ILE A 274 34.33 -0.98 -5.13
CA ILE A 274 33.43 -1.52 -6.14
C ILE A 274 32.96 -0.43 -7.13
N GLN A 275 32.97 -0.73 -8.43
CA GLN A 275 32.34 0.10 -9.45
C GLN A 275 30.95 -0.45 -9.76
N LEU A 276 29.92 0.39 -9.62
CA LEU A 276 28.52 0.01 -9.81
C LEU A 276 27.86 0.88 -10.87
N ASP A 277 27.20 0.24 -11.83
CA ASP A 277 26.50 0.93 -12.91
C ASP A 277 25.24 1.63 -12.40
N GLY A 278 25.05 2.88 -12.81
CA GLY A 278 23.84 3.66 -12.46
C GLY A 278 23.64 3.89 -10.96
N SER A 279 24.73 3.86 -10.19
CA SER A 279 24.73 4.10 -8.74
C SER A 279 24.99 5.56 -8.39
N ASN A 280 24.42 6.01 -7.28
CA ASN A 280 24.75 7.26 -6.62
C ASN A 280 25.79 6.99 -5.54
N THR A 281 26.88 7.77 -5.50
CA THR A 281 27.88 7.66 -4.45
C THR A 281 27.45 8.49 -3.24
N ASN A 282 27.21 7.82 -2.11
CA ASN A 282 26.75 8.46 -0.88
C ASN A 282 27.90 8.89 0.03
N ILE A 283 28.93 8.03 0.14
CA ILE A 283 30.12 8.29 0.97
C ILE A 283 31.36 7.97 0.13
N GLN A 284 32.27 8.93 0.06
CA GLN A 284 33.51 8.82 -0.71
C GLN A 284 34.67 9.48 0.05
N GLU A 285 35.85 8.87 -0.06
CA GLU A 285 37.12 9.41 0.43
C GLU A 285 38.15 9.28 -0.71
N GLY A 286 38.62 10.41 -1.25
CA GLY A 286 39.45 10.40 -2.46
C GLY A 286 38.77 9.64 -3.60
N ASN A 287 39.43 8.61 -4.13
CA ASN A 287 38.89 7.73 -5.18
C ASN A 287 38.15 6.50 -4.65
N SER A 288 38.10 6.32 -3.33
CA SER A 288 37.47 5.17 -2.69
C SER A 288 36.01 5.47 -2.38
N LYS A 289 35.10 4.76 -3.07
CA LYS A 289 33.67 4.82 -2.80
C LYS A 289 33.36 3.88 -1.64
N LEU A 290 32.94 4.44 -0.51
CA LEU A 290 32.68 3.69 0.73
C LEU A 290 31.24 3.19 0.81
N LEU A 291 30.28 3.97 0.28
CA LEU A 291 28.87 3.60 0.19
C LEU A 291 28.28 4.11 -1.11
N GLN A 292 27.62 3.22 -1.85
CA GLN A 292 26.90 3.53 -3.09
C GLN A 292 25.47 2.99 -2.99
N THR A 293 24.51 3.68 -3.61
CA THR A 293 23.10 3.28 -3.67
C THR A 293 22.61 3.21 -5.11
N ILE A 294 21.87 2.15 -5.44
CA ILE A 294 21.18 1.95 -6.71
C ILE A 294 19.67 1.98 -6.44
N ASN A 295 18.93 2.77 -7.21
CA ASN A 295 17.47 2.79 -7.14
C ASN A 295 16.91 1.74 -8.12
N ILE A 296 16.07 0.83 -7.62
CA ILE A 296 15.47 -0.25 -8.42
C ILE A 296 13.97 -0.31 -8.10
N GLY A 297 13.12 -0.02 -9.10
CA GLY A 297 11.68 0.16 -8.87
C GLY A 297 11.43 1.25 -7.83
N SER A 298 10.65 0.95 -6.81
CA SER A 298 10.36 1.87 -5.69
C SER A 298 11.32 1.74 -4.50
N GLY A 299 12.28 0.82 -4.55
CA GLY A 299 13.21 0.54 -3.45
C GLY A 299 14.67 0.84 -3.78
N ASN A 300 15.56 0.45 -2.86
CA ASN A 300 16.96 0.83 -2.88
C ASN A 300 17.86 -0.38 -2.60
N VAL A 301 19.00 -0.45 -3.29
CA VAL A 301 20.10 -1.37 -2.97
C VAL A 301 21.31 -0.54 -2.61
N ALA A 302 21.77 -0.63 -1.36
CA ALA A 302 22.99 0.01 -0.90
C ALA A 302 24.11 -1.00 -0.77
N ILE A 303 25.28 -0.68 -1.30
CA ILE A 303 26.48 -1.51 -1.20
C ILE A 303 27.55 -0.68 -0.50
N ALA A 304 27.92 -1.13 0.70
CA ALA A 304 29.04 -0.62 1.44
C ALA A 304 30.31 -1.39 1.04
N GLY A 305 31.37 -0.66 0.72
CA GLY A 305 32.68 -1.26 0.42
C GLY A 305 33.33 -1.90 1.65
N PHE A 306 32.82 -1.65 2.85
CA PHE A 306 33.29 -2.20 4.12
C PHE A 306 32.31 -3.23 4.70
N ASP A 307 32.81 -4.04 5.64
CA ASP A 307 32.02 -4.99 6.42
C ASP A 307 31.50 -4.29 7.69
N PHE A 308 30.18 -4.30 7.90
CA PHE A 308 29.54 -3.66 9.05
C PHE A 308 29.86 -4.37 10.38
N GLY A 309 30.29 -5.64 10.33
CA GLY A 309 30.64 -6.46 11.48
C GLY A 309 32.10 -6.33 11.93
N LEU A 310 32.88 -5.41 11.35
CA LEU A 310 34.28 -5.17 11.73
C LEU A 310 34.48 -3.82 12.44
N LYS A 311 35.65 -3.65 13.07
CA LYS A 311 36.07 -2.34 13.59
C LYS A 311 36.18 -1.32 12.43
N PRO A 312 35.81 -0.05 12.64
CA PRO A 312 35.46 0.58 13.91
C PRO A 312 33.98 0.43 14.29
N PHE A 313 33.11 -0.20 13.51
CA PHE A 313 31.66 -0.17 13.77
C PHE A 313 31.26 -0.97 15.02
N VAL A 314 31.89 -2.12 15.23
CA VAL A 314 31.65 -2.97 16.41
C VAL A 314 32.30 -2.37 17.65
N GLY A 315 31.52 -2.21 18.72
CA GLY A 315 31.98 -1.69 20.01
C GLY A 315 32.24 -0.18 20.03
N TRP A 316 31.89 0.56 18.98
CA TRP A 316 32.02 2.01 18.93
C TRP A 316 30.79 2.74 19.47
N ALA A 317 31.02 3.73 20.33
CA ALA A 317 29.95 4.47 21.00
C ALA A 317 28.94 5.15 20.06
N ASN A 318 29.34 5.53 18.84
CA ASN A 318 28.42 6.18 17.89
C ASN A 318 27.85 5.21 16.83
N ASN A 319 27.99 3.90 17.00
CA ASN A 319 27.60 2.93 15.97
C ASN A 319 26.08 2.95 15.66
N SER A 320 25.21 3.05 16.67
CA SER A 320 23.77 3.16 16.47
C SER A 320 23.37 4.48 15.78
N SER A 321 24.02 5.58 16.14
CA SER A 321 23.83 6.87 15.43
C SER A 321 24.26 6.77 13.97
N PHE A 322 25.41 6.14 13.72
CA PHE A 322 25.89 5.87 12.37
C PHE A 322 24.90 5.00 11.57
N GLY A 323 24.41 3.90 12.14
CA GLY A 323 23.43 3.01 11.51
C GLY A 323 22.15 3.74 11.10
N GLU A 324 21.58 4.54 12.02
CA GLU A 324 20.41 5.37 11.74
C GLU A 324 20.67 6.36 10.58
N LYS A 325 21.80 7.07 10.62
CA LYS A 325 22.18 8.05 9.59
C LYS A 325 22.42 7.38 8.23
N ILE A 326 23.00 6.20 8.20
CA ILE A 326 23.21 5.42 6.98
C ILE A 326 21.86 4.99 6.39
N PHE A 327 20.94 4.45 7.19
CA PHE A 327 19.60 4.11 6.71
C PHE A 327 18.85 5.34 6.18
N SER A 328 18.97 6.49 6.86
CA SER A 328 18.39 7.76 6.39
C SER A 328 19.00 8.23 5.07
N MET A 329 20.29 7.98 4.85
CA MET A 329 21.01 8.40 3.65
C MET A 329 20.67 7.49 2.46
N ILE A 330 20.50 6.19 2.71
CA ILE A 330 20.12 5.19 1.70
C ILE A 330 18.67 5.41 1.25
N ASN A 331 17.76 5.63 2.20
CA ASN A 331 16.35 5.82 1.93
C ASN A 331 15.78 6.95 2.80
N PRO A 332 15.85 8.21 2.31
CA PRO A 332 15.31 9.37 3.02
C PRO A 332 13.81 9.28 3.31
N SER A 333 13.07 8.49 2.52
CA SER A 333 11.64 8.29 2.71
C SER A 333 11.30 7.60 4.03
N PHE A 334 12.25 6.96 4.73
CA PHE A 334 12.02 6.42 6.08
C PHE A 334 11.55 7.50 7.07
N ILE A 335 12.05 8.72 6.96
CA ILE A 335 11.64 9.85 7.82
C ILE A 335 10.20 10.27 7.49
N ASN A 336 9.78 10.15 6.24
CA ASN A 336 8.44 10.56 5.79
C ASN A 336 7.38 9.46 5.98
N ASN A 337 7.79 8.18 5.94
CA ASN A 337 6.92 7.00 5.96
C ASN A 337 6.59 6.48 7.37
N ALA A 338 6.79 7.26 8.42
CA ALA A 338 6.62 6.80 9.79
C ALA A 338 5.17 6.80 10.30
N LYS A 339 4.15 6.89 9.43
CA LYS A 339 2.76 7.13 9.86
C LYS A 339 1.74 6.10 9.34
N PHE A 340 1.18 5.41 10.34
CA PHE A 340 -0.12 4.72 10.50
C PHE A 340 -0.47 3.41 9.75
N ASP A 341 -0.57 2.35 10.55
CA ASP A 341 -1.10 1.00 10.27
C ASP A 341 -2.65 0.96 10.12
N ASN A 342 -3.35 2.11 10.16
CA ASN A 342 -4.75 2.23 9.73
C ASN A 342 -4.92 2.03 8.20
N SER A 343 -3.82 1.78 7.49
CA SER A 343 -3.77 1.47 6.08
C SER A 343 -4.74 0.34 5.71
N TYR A 344 -4.81 -0.73 6.50
CA TYR A 344 -5.64 -1.88 6.15
C TYR A 344 -7.15 -1.53 6.08
N MET A 345 -7.65 -0.71 7.02
CA MET A 345 -9.05 -0.26 7.02
C MET A 345 -9.39 0.58 5.81
N ASN A 346 -8.60 1.62 5.55
CA ASN A 346 -8.86 2.51 4.43
C ASN A 346 -8.64 1.83 3.08
N THR A 347 -7.65 0.94 2.98
CA THR A 347 -7.41 0.14 1.77
C THR A 347 -8.65 -0.69 1.43
N TYR A 348 -9.30 -1.36 2.39
CA TYR A 348 -10.53 -2.10 2.13
C TYR A 348 -11.64 -1.23 1.55
N PHE A 349 -11.93 -0.07 2.16
CA PHE A 349 -13.00 0.82 1.66
C PHE A 349 -12.69 1.36 0.26
N SER A 350 -11.43 1.74 0.03
CA SER A 350 -10.96 2.25 -1.26
C SER A 350 -11.08 1.18 -2.36
N VAL A 351 -10.61 -0.04 -2.06
CA VAL A 351 -10.70 -1.18 -2.98
C VAL A 351 -12.15 -1.56 -3.23
N SER A 352 -12.98 -1.62 -2.19
CA SER A 352 -14.41 -1.90 -2.30
C SER A 352 -15.11 -0.89 -3.21
N GLU A 353 -14.84 0.41 -3.03
CA GLU A 353 -15.37 1.46 -3.91
C GLU A 353 -14.95 1.24 -5.37
N LEU A 354 -13.67 0.96 -5.63
CA LEU A 354 -13.16 0.69 -6.97
C LEU A 354 -13.89 -0.49 -7.62
N VAL A 355 -13.78 -1.67 -7.02
CA VAL A 355 -14.21 -2.89 -7.71
C VAL A 355 -15.74 -2.96 -7.86
N ASN A 356 -16.49 -2.27 -6.98
CA ASN A 356 -17.95 -2.18 -7.04
C ASN A 356 -18.45 -1.20 -8.11
N ASN A 357 -17.78 -0.06 -8.29
CA ASN A 357 -18.26 1.00 -9.19
C ASN A 357 -18.12 0.65 -10.69
N LEU A 358 -17.33 -0.38 -11.05
CA LEU A 358 -17.23 -0.89 -12.43
C LEU A 358 -18.45 -1.73 -12.89
N MET A 359 -19.44 -1.97 -12.02
CA MET A 359 -20.71 -2.61 -12.38
C MET A 359 -21.55 -1.71 -13.30
N THR A 360 -21.25 -1.76 -14.60
CA THR A 360 -21.69 -0.78 -15.60
C THR A 360 -22.92 -1.18 -16.42
N LYS A 361 -23.51 -2.37 -16.22
CA LYS A 361 -24.83 -2.65 -16.81
C LYS A 361 -25.93 -2.12 -15.89
N LYS A 362 -26.07 -0.79 -15.83
CA LYS A 362 -27.23 -0.16 -15.20
C LYS A 362 -28.44 -0.34 -16.10
N ALA A 363 -29.59 -0.56 -15.48
CA ALA A 363 -30.88 -0.44 -16.12
C ALA A 363 -31.04 0.98 -16.66
N ASP A 364 -31.34 1.14 -17.95
CA ASP A 364 -31.65 2.45 -18.53
C ASP A 364 -32.98 2.94 -17.95
N ILE A 365 -32.89 3.79 -16.92
CA ILE A 365 -34.05 4.28 -16.19
C ILE A 365 -35.02 5.04 -17.10
N ASN A 366 -34.53 5.66 -18.17
CA ASN A 366 -35.38 6.36 -19.14
C ASN A 366 -36.24 5.38 -19.92
N MET A 367 -35.71 4.19 -20.23
CA MET A 367 -36.48 3.13 -20.88
C MET A 367 -37.60 2.61 -19.96
N TYR A 368 -37.31 2.41 -18.66
CA TYR A 368 -38.35 2.00 -17.69
C TYR A 368 -39.38 3.10 -17.45
N LEU A 369 -38.96 4.38 -17.36
CA LEU A 369 -39.85 5.52 -17.26
C LEU A 369 -40.75 5.64 -18.49
N LEU A 370 -40.20 5.45 -19.69
CA LEU A 370 -40.97 5.45 -20.93
C LEU A 370 -42.03 4.33 -20.92
N VAL A 371 -41.63 3.11 -20.55
CA VAL A 371 -42.55 1.97 -20.42
C VAL A 371 -43.65 2.26 -19.38
N LEU A 372 -43.31 2.89 -18.25
CA LEU A 372 -44.27 3.27 -17.22
C LEU A 372 -45.26 4.34 -17.69
N ILE A 373 -44.78 5.36 -18.41
CA ILE A 373 -45.64 6.40 -18.99
C ILE A 373 -46.60 5.78 -20.01
N ILE A 374 -46.11 4.92 -20.91
CA ILE A 374 -46.94 4.22 -21.89
C ILE A 374 -47.99 3.35 -21.17
N TYR A 375 -47.60 2.64 -20.11
CA TYR A 375 -48.52 1.85 -19.29
C TYR A 375 -49.64 2.71 -18.69
N ILE A 376 -49.32 3.84 -18.06
CA ILE A 376 -50.31 4.74 -17.44
C ILE A 376 -51.28 5.29 -18.49
N VAL A 377 -50.75 5.70 -19.66
CA VAL A 377 -51.57 6.22 -20.77
C VAL A 377 -52.46 5.12 -21.36
N LEU A 378 -51.97 3.88 -21.48
CA LEU A 378 -52.78 2.76 -21.97
C LEU A 378 -53.88 2.37 -20.98
N VAL A 379 -53.56 2.27 -19.69
CA VAL A 379 -54.48 1.81 -18.65
C VAL A 379 -55.53 2.86 -18.32
N ALA A 380 -55.20 4.14 -18.24
CA ALA A 380 -56.16 5.17 -17.83
C ALA A 380 -56.89 5.80 -19.02
N PRO A 381 -56.31 6.74 -19.80
CA PRO A 381 -57.06 7.43 -20.83
C PRO A 381 -57.45 6.51 -21.99
N ILE A 382 -56.53 5.72 -22.55
CA ILE A 382 -56.81 4.94 -23.77
C ILE A 382 -57.85 3.84 -23.50
N SER A 383 -57.67 3.03 -22.45
CA SER A 383 -58.64 1.98 -22.12
C SER A 383 -60.03 2.58 -21.84
N TYR A 384 -60.09 3.68 -21.09
CA TYR A 384 -61.34 4.35 -20.75
C TYR A 384 -62.03 4.90 -22.00
N PHE A 385 -61.33 5.63 -22.88
CA PHE A 385 -61.93 6.22 -24.06
C PHE A 385 -62.40 5.15 -25.07
N ILE A 386 -61.62 4.09 -25.27
CA ILE A 386 -62.00 2.98 -26.16
C ILE A 386 -63.24 2.27 -25.62
N LEU A 387 -63.23 1.86 -24.34
CA LEU A 387 -64.35 1.14 -23.73
C LEU A 387 -65.59 2.03 -23.58
N LYS A 388 -65.42 3.34 -23.36
CA LYS A 388 -66.51 4.32 -23.36
C LYS A 388 -67.15 4.47 -24.74
N LYS A 389 -66.35 4.49 -25.82
CA LYS A 389 -66.87 4.58 -27.19
C LYS A 389 -67.60 3.30 -27.62
N LEU A 390 -67.22 2.15 -27.05
CA LEU A 390 -67.84 0.85 -27.27
C LEU A 390 -69.00 0.53 -26.29
N ASP A 391 -69.32 1.44 -25.37
CA ASP A 391 -70.30 1.28 -24.28
C ASP A 391 -70.12 0.02 -23.43
N LYS A 392 -68.85 -0.36 -23.17
CA LYS A 392 -68.43 -1.59 -22.48
C LYS A 392 -67.48 -1.30 -21.31
N ARG A 393 -67.79 -0.27 -20.52
CA ARG A 393 -66.88 0.24 -19.47
C ARG A 393 -66.63 -0.76 -18.36
N GLU A 394 -67.58 -1.65 -18.11
CA GLU A 394 -67.47 -2.76 -17.19
C GLU A 394 -66.31 -3.69 -17.55
N PHE A 395 -65.89 -3.82 -18.81
CA PHE A 395 -64.73 -4.64 -19.19
C PHE A 395 -63.37 -4.08 -18.71
N MET A 396 -63.35 -2.92 -18.02
CA MET A 396 -62.15 -2.40 -17.35
C MET A 396 -61.55 -3.42 -16.36
N TRP A 397 -62.38 -4.22 -15.68
CA TRP A 397 -61.87 -5.24 -14.75
C TRP A 397 -61.08 -6.37 -15.43
N ILE A 398 -61.22 -6.57 -16.74
CA ILE A 398 -60.43 -7.54 -17.53
C ILE A 398 -59.26 -6.86 -18.24
N THR A 399 -59.54 -5.73 -18.91
CA THR A 399 -58.54 -5.05 -19.75
C THR A 399 -57.36 -4.52 -18.94
N VAL A 400 -57.59 -3.97 -17.74
CA VAL A 400 -56.50 -3.47 -16.89
C VAL A 400 -55.56 -4.60 -16.46
N PRO A 401 -56.03 -5.75 -15.91
CA PRO A 401 -55.18 -6.90 -15.65
C PRO A 401 -54.44 -7.44 -16.88
N CYS A 402 -55.11 -7.53 -18.05
CA CYS A 402 -54.45 -8.00 -19.27
C CYS A 402 -53.29 -7.09 -19.70
N ILE A 403 -53.49 -5.76 -19.69
CA ILE A 403 -52.43 -4.79 -19.98
C ILE A 403 -51.31 -4.92 -18.96
N ALA A 404 -51.63 -5.06 -17.67
CA ALA A 404 -50.63 -5.24 -16.62
C ALA A 404 -49.76 -6.50 -16.84
N ILE A 405 -50.35 -7.63 -17.25
CA ILE A 405 -49.61 -8.85 -17.57
C ILE A 405 -48.66 -8.63 -18.75
N VAL A 406 -49.13 -8.00 -19.84
CA VAL A 406 -48.31 -7.71 -21.02
C VAL A 406 -47.12 -6.81 -20.64
N PHE A 407 -47.36 -5.75 -19.88
CA PHE A 407 -46.30 -4.87 -19.40
C PHE A 407 -45.34 -5.58 -18.42
N GLY A 408 -45.85 -6.48 -17.58
CA GLY A 408 -45.01 -7.34 -16.75
C GLY A 408 -44.04 -8.20 -17.56
N VAL A 409 -44.51 -8.77 -18.68
CA VAL A 409 -43.65 -9.52 -19.62
C VAL A 409 -42.63 -8.62 -20.30
N ILE A 410 -43.03 -7.43 -20.76
CA ILE A 410 -42.11 -6.44 -21.35
C ILE A 410 -41.01 -6.08 -20.35
N VAL A 411 -41.39 -5.70 -19.13
CA VAL A 411 -40.45 -5.35 -18.06
C VAL A 411 -39.52 -6.52 -17.71
N TYR A 412 -40.03 -7.76 -17.69
CA TYR A 412 -39.22 -8.95 -17.48
C TYR A 412 -38.13 -9.11 -18.56
N PHE A 413 -38.49 -8.98 -19.84
CA PHE A 413 -37.51 -9.08 -20.93
C PHE A 413 -36.53 -7.90 -20.96
N LEU A 414 -36.99 -6.68 -20.71
CA LEU A 414 -36.11 -5.51 -20.56
C LEU A 414 -35.11 -5.68 -19.41
N GLY A 415 -35.58 -6.20 -18.27
CA GLY A 415 -34.73 -6.52 -17.11
C GLY A 415 -33.86 -7.76 -17.28
N SER A 416 -34.10 -8.60 -18.29
CA SER A 416 -33.26 -9.78 -18.54
C SER A 416 -31.92 -9.41 -19.18
N GLY A 417 -31.88 -8.38 -20.04
CA GLY A 417 -30.66 -7.91 -20.70
C GLY A 417 -29.65 -7.19 -19.79
N THR A 418 -30.08 -6.77 -18.61
CA THR A 418 -29.24 -6.13 -17.59
C THR A 418 -28.59 -7.14 -16.64
N ARG A 419 -29.03 -8.41 -16.65
CA ARG A 419 -28.43 -9.47 -15.85
C ARG A 419 -27.07 -9.89 -16.42
N LEU A 420 -26.15 -10.21 -15.53
CA LEU A 420 -24.88 -10.84 -15.89
C LEU A 420 -25.16 -12.26 -16.42
N SER A 421 -24.65 -12.59 -17.61
CA SER A 421 -24.69 -13.94 -18.17
C SER A 421 -23.54 -14.81 -17.67
N ASP A 422 -22.38 -14.17 -17.45
CA ASP A 422 -21.11 -14.81 -17.15
C ASP A 422 -20.51 -14.25 -15.86
N ILE A 423 -19.47 -14.94 -15.37
CA ILE A 423 -18.67 -14.48 -14.24
C ILE A 423 -17.77 -13.35 -14.73
N VAL A 424 -17.93 -12.17 -14.15
CA VAL A 424 -17.16 -10.99 -14.52
C VAL A 424 -16.15 -10.68 -13.42
N ALA A 425 -14.91 -10.44 -13.84
CA ALA A 425 -13.83 -9.94 -12.99
C ALA A 425 -13.55 -8.47 -13.36
N ASN A 426 -13.94 -7.57 -12.48
CA ASN A 426 -13.64 -6.14 -12.60
C ASN A 426 -12.31 -5.87 -11.91
N ASN A 427 -11.30 -5.54 -12.70
CA ASN A 427 -9.94 -5.36 -12.23
C ASN A 427 -9.61 -3.87 -12.10
N ALA A 428 -9.15 -3.48 -10.93
CA ALA A 428 -8.48 -2.22 -10.68
C ALA A 428 -6.97 -2.47 -10.64
N ASN A 429 -6.26 -2.02 -11.67
CA ASN A 429 -4.81 -2.17 -11.75
C ASN A 429 -4.14 -0.83 -11.39
N ILE A 430 -3.17 -0.87 -10.49
CA ILE A 430 -2.32 0.27 -10.13
C ILE A 430 -0.90 -0.10 -10.52
N ILE A 431 -0.34 0.62 -11.49
CA ILE A 431 1.00 0.40 -12.01
C ILE A 431 1.90 1.54 -11.58
N ASN A 432 2.95 1.22 -10.81
CA ASN A 432 4.03 2.15 -10.49
C ASN A 432 5.24 1.84 -11.38
N MET A 433 5.70 2.83 -12.13
CA MET A 433 6.78 2.71 -13.10
C MET A 433 7.94 3.65 -12.74
N ASP A 434 9.18 3.19 -12.85
CA ASP A 434 10.36 4.04 -12.76
C ASP A 434 10.71 4.71 -14.10
N SER A 435 11.64 5.67 -14.10
CA SER A 435 12.05 6.38 -15.32
C SER A 435 12.75 5.51 -16.38
N LYS A 436 13.13 4.27 -16.03
CA LYS A 436 13.74 3.29 -16.94
C LYS A 436 12.70 2.34 -17.54
N GLY A 437 11.44 2.40 -17.10
CA GLY A 437 10.35 1.53 -17.55
C GLY A 437 10.16 0.25 -16.72
N THR A 438 10.85 0.10 -15.59
CA THR A 438 10.56 -0.98 -14.65
C THR A 438 9.22 -0.71 -14.00
N ALA A 439 8.25 -1.60 -14.19
CA ALA A 439 6.89 -1.42 -13.70
C ALA A 439 6.48 -2.54 -12.74
N THR A 440 5.81 -2.15 -11.66
CA THR A 440 5.15 -3.06 -10.71
C THR A 440 3.65 -2.84 -10.78
N LYS A 441 2.87 -3.92 -10.75
CA LYS A 441 1.41 -3.89 -10.84
C LYS A 441 0.79 -4.49 -9.59
N ASN A 442 -0.06 -3.71 -8.93
CA ASN A 442 -1.03 -4.17 -7.94
C ASN A 442 -2.38 -4.36 -8.62
N THR A 443 -3.08 -5.46 -8.34
CA THR A 443 -4.39 -5.73 -8.95
C THR A 443 -5.40 -6.11 -7.89
N TYR A 444 -6.50 -5.38 -7.83
CA TYR A 444 -7.66 -5.72 -7.02
C TYR A 444 -8.80 -6.12 -7.94
N VAL A 445 -9.47 -7.22 -7.62
CA VAL A 445 -10.49 -7.80 -8.48
C VAL A 445 -11.79 -7.94 -7.71
N GLY A 446 -12.85 -7.36 -8.25
CA GLY A 446 -14.23 -7.65 -7.84
C GLY A 446 -14.81 -8.73 -8.73
N ILE A 447 -15.15 -9.86 -8.13
CA ILE A 447 -15.74 -11.01 -8.82
C ILE A 447 -17.26 -10.97 -8.64
N PHE A 448 -17.96 -10.91 -9.77
CA PHE A 448 -19.41 -10.86 -9.85
C PHE A 448 -19.93 -12.15 -10.48
N THR A 449 -20.90 -12.76 -9.81
CA THR A 449 -21.49 -14.03 -10.24
C THR A 449 -22.93 -13.82 -10.70
N PRO A 450 -23.39 -14.52 -11.75
CA PRO A 450 -24.74 -14.35 -12.28
C PRO A 450 -25.83 -14.92 -11.35
N LYS A 451 -25.46 -15.83 -10.45
CA LYS A 451 -26.36 -16.51 -9.51
C LYS A 451 -25.64 -16.84 -8.21
N LYS A 452 -26.41 -17.14 -7.17
CA LYS A 452 -25.89 -17.55 -5.87
C LYS A 452 -25.18 -18.90 -6.03
N MET A 453 -23.89 -18.95 -5.73
CA MET A 453 -23.07 -20.15 -5.83
C MET A 453 -21.82 -20.05 -4.93
N THR A 454 -21.21 -21.20 -4.64
CA THR A 454 -19.84 -21.26 -4.14
C THR A 454 -18.89 -20.83 -5.25
N VAL A 455 -17.90 -20.02 -4.90
CA VAL A 455 -16.98 -19.40 -5.87
C VAL A 455 -15.56 -19.79 -5.52
N GLU A 456 -15.02 -20.80 -6.20
CA GLU A 456 -13.59 -21.12 -6.17
C GLU A 456 -12.86 -20.30 -7.24
N VAL A 457 -11.77 -19.66 -6.84
CA VAL A 457 -10.99 -18.71 -7.65
C VAL A 457 -9.52 -19.10 -7.60
N SER A 458 -8.86 -19.10 -8.76
CA SER A 458 -7.41 -19.23 -8.87
C SER A 458 -6.84 -18.32 -9.96
N SER A 459 -5.55 -17.98 -9.83
CA SER A 459 -4.82 -17.28 -10.87
C SER A 459 -4.40 -18.27 -11.96
N LYS A 460 -4.60 -17.88 -13.23
CA LYS A 460 -4.09 -18.62 -14.40
C LYS A 460 -2.56 -18.63 -14.46
N GLU A 461 -1.91 -17.70 -13.75
CA GLU A 461 -0.46 -17.58 -13.65
C GLU A 461 0.12 -18.30 -12.43
N GLY A 462 -0.71 -19.01 -11.66
CA GLY A 462 -0.26 -19.76 -10.47
C GLY A 462 0.03 -18.89 -9.25
N GLN A 463 -0.29 -17.59 -9.29
CA GLN A 463 -0.14 -16.69 -8.16
C GLN A 463 -1.11 -17.06 -7.02
N LYS A 464 -0.63 -16.97 -5.79
CA LYS A 464 -1.47 -17.11 -4.60
C LYS A 464 -2.31 -15.85 -4.40
N LEU A 465 -3.62 -15.99 -4.54
CA LEU A 465 -4.56 -14.89 -4.36
C LEU A 465 -4.78 -14.57 -2.88
N GLU A 466 -5.07 -13.32 -2.56
CA GLU A 466 -5.36 -12.86 -1.20
C GLU A 466 -6.85 -12.49 -1.07
N SER A 467 -7.49 -12.87 0.04
CA SER A 467 -8.83 -12.39 0.39
C SER A 467 -8.76 -10.94 0.89
N VAL A 468 -9.72 -10.12 0.47
CA VAL A 468 -9.87 -8.74 0.93
C VAL A 468 -11.13 -8.64 1.78
N ASP A 469 -10.95 -8.70 3.10
CA ASP A 469 -12.05 -8.74 4.07
C ASP A 469 -12.30 -7.37 4.71
N ASN A 470 -13.56 -7.12 5.07
CA ASN A 470 -13.97 -5.90 5.76
C ASN A 470 -13.38 -5.88 7.19
N PRO A 471 -12.52 -4.91 7.52
CA PRO A 471 -11.93 -4.81 8.85
C PRO A 471 -12.81 -4.09 9.87
N ASN A 472 -13.96 -3.53 9.48
CA ASN A 472 -14.88 -2.89 10.42
C ASN A 472 -15.42 -3.92 11.42
N TYR A 473 -14.80 -3.95 12.59
CA TYR A 473 -15.26 -4.68 13.75
C TYR A 473 -15.42 -3.73 14.94
N ASN A 474 -16.67 -3.45 15.30
CA ASN A 474 -17.04 -2.66 16.48
C ASN A 474 -17.43 -3.57 17.68
N GLY A 475 -17.20 -4.88 17.59
CA GLY A 475 -17.55 -5.84 18.64
C GLY A 475 -16.43 -6.04 19.67
N ASN A 476 -16.69 -6.80 20.74
CA ASN A 476 -15.65 -7.19 21.70
C ASN A 476 -14.74 -8.26 21.08
N PRO A 477 -13.41 -8.03 20.92
CA PRO A 477 -12.48 -9.00 20.34
C PRO A 477 -12.50 -10.37 21.02
N ASP A 478 -12.82 -10.41 22.32
CA ASP A 478 -12.89 -11.64 23.11
C ASP A 478 -14.11 -12.52 22.81
N ASN A 479 -15.12 -11.98 22.12
CA ASN A 479 -16.38 -12.67 21.81
C ASN A 479 -16.45 -13.22 20.37
N ALA A 480 -15.37 -13.13 19.59
CA ALA A 480 -15.33 -13.68 18.24
C ALA A 480 -15.35 -15.22 18.26
N LYS A 481 -16.54 -15.82 18.38
CA LYS A 481 -16.72 -17.27 18.15
C LYS A 481 -16.46 -17.57 16.67
N LYS A 482 -15.86 -18.71 16.33
CA LYS A 482 -15.43 -19.06 14.96
C LYS A 482 -16.34 -20.14 14.36
N ASN A 483 -17.63 -19.83 14.19
CA ASN A 483 -18.62 -20.86 13.85
C ASN A 483 -18.93 -20.93 12.35
N GLU A 484 -18.75 -19.85 11.59
CA GLU A 484 -19.10 -19.78 10.18
C GLU A 484 -17.84 -19.53 9.31
N LEU A 485 -17.57 -20.44 8.38
CA LEU A 485 -16.50 -20.29 7.40
C LEU A 485 -16.91 -19.26 6.32
N ASP A 486 -16.12 -18.20 6.16
CA ASP A 486 -16.36 -17.16 5.14
C ASP A 486 -15.60 -17.47 3.84
N THR A 487 -14.27 -17.60 3.94
CA THR A 487 -13.38 -17.97 2.84
C THR A 487 -12.50 -19.16 3.21
N LEU A 488 -12.33 -20.09 2.28
CA LEU A 488 -11.41 -21.22 2.39
C LEU A 488 -10.21 -20.98 1.47
N ILE A 489 -9.02 -20.92 2.04
CA ILE A 489 -7.75 -20.63 1.38
C ILE A 489 -6.89 -21.90 1.38
N ARG A 490 -6.68 -22.48 0.21
CA ARG A 490 -5.81 -23.67 0.04
C ARG A 490 -4.43 -23.22 -0.38
N GLU A 491 -3.53 -23.12 0.59
CA GLU A 491 -2.17 -22.59 0.42
C GLU A 491 -1.31 -23.44 -0.53
N ASP A 492 -1.58 -24.75 -0.59
CA ASP A 492 -0.89 -25.71 -1.47
C ASP A 492 -1.32 -25.62 -2.93
N LYS A 493 -2.55 -25.17 -3.20
CA LYS A 493 -3.11 -25.01 -4.55
C LYS A 493 -3.20 -23.56 -5.02
N GLY A 494 -3.03 -22.59 -4.14
CA GLY A 494 -3.21 -21.17 -4.44
C GLY A 494 -4.66 -20.79 -4.78
N THR A 495 -5.64 -21.52 -4.25
CA THR A 495 -7.07 -21.32 -4.54
C THR A 495 -7.79 -20.66 -3.35
N LEU A 496 -8.72 -19.74 -3.65
CA LEU A 496 -9.65 -19.14 -2.68
C LEU A 496 -11.07 -19.61 -2.98
N GLU A 497 -11.81 -20.07 -1.98
CA GLU A 497 -13.21 -20.48 -2.13
C GLU A 497 -14.13 -19.68 -1.20
N PHE A 498 -15.00 -18.85 -1.78
CA PHE A 498 -15.98 -18.06 -1.03
C PHE A 498 -17.27 -18.84 -0.82
N LYS A 499 -17.71 -18.98 0.45
CA LYS A 499 -18.92 -19.72 0.80
C LYS A 499 -20.18 -18.83 0.71
N ASN A 500 -21.20 -19.33 0.01
CA ASN A 500 -22.62 -18.94 0.17
C ASN A 500 -22.98 -17.42 0.12
N LYS A 501 -22.16 -16.59 -0.53
CA LYS A 501 -22.39 -15.13 -0.63
C LYS A 501 -23.57 -14.80 -1.58
N SER A 502 -24.31 -13.72 -1.30
CA SER A 502 -25.43 -13.23 -2.14
C SER A 502 -24.98 -12.88 -3.58
N VAL A 503 -25.88 -12.87 -4.56
CA VAL A 503 -25.58 -12.42 -5.95
C VAL A 503 -25.07 -10.98 -5.97
N LEU A 504 -25.55 -10.14 -5.05
CA LEU A 504 -25.18 -8.74 -4.94
C LEU A 504 -23.90 -8.49 -4.13
N ALA A 505 -23.38 -9.52 -3.44
CA ALA A 505 -22.17 -9.36 -2.64
C ALA A 505 -20.93 -9.48 -3.54
N THR A 506 -20.10 -8.46 -3.59
CA THR A 506 -18.82 -8.56 -4.32
C THR A 506 -17.87 -9.49 -3.58
N ARG A 507 -17.19 -10.37 -4.32
CA ARG A 507 -16.05 -11.13 -3.78
C ARG A 507 -14.81 -10.41 -4.22
N THR A 508 -14.08 -9.84 -3.27
CA THR A 508 -12.89 -9.06 -3.57
C THR A 508 -11.66 -9.90 -3.31
N VAL A 509 -10.80 -10.03 -4.31
CA VAL A 509 -9.48 -10.65 -4.18
C VAL A 509 -8.40 -9.67 -4.60
N LYS A 510 -7.23 -9.76 -3.97
CA LYS A 510 -6.03 -9.08 -4.42
C LYS A 510 -5.13 -10.11 -5.12
N ILE A 511 -4.67 -9.77 -6.31
CA ILE A 511 -3.57 -10.48 -6.96
C ILE A 511 -2.29 -9.82 -6.44
N PRO A 512 -1.33 -10.60 -5.91
CA PRO A 512 -0.09 -10.06 -5.39
C PRO A 512 0.66 -9.21 -6.41
N SER A 513 1.43 -8.27 -5.90
CA SER A 513 2.21 -7.36 -6.71
C SER A 513 3.14 -8.13 -7.64
N THR A 514 3.13 -7.78 -8.93
CA THR A 514 4.01 -8.43 -9.92
C THR A 514 4.78 -7.44 -10.76
N ASN A 515 6.00 -7.84 -11.14
CA ASN A 515 6.78 -7.10 -12.11
C ASN A 515 6.18 -7.34 -13.50
N ILE A 516 6.01 -6.27 -14.26
CA ILE A 516 5.51 -6.31 -15.63
C ILE A 516 6.41 -5.48 -16.55
N SER A 517 6.49 -5.87 -17.81
CA SER A 517 7.15 -5.09 -18.84
C SER A 517 6.09 -4.54 -19.78
N ILE A 518 5.93 -3.21 -19.76
CA ILE A 518 4.91 -2.53 -20.55
C ILE A 518 5.48 -1.44 -21.44
N GLY A 519 6.82 -1.37 -21.58
CA GLY A 519 7.51 -0.25 -22.20
C GLY A 519 7.75 0.88 -21.20
N LYS A 520 7.89 2.11 -21.70
CA LYS A 520 8.13 3.30 -20.87
C LYS A 520 7.32 4.49 -21.37
N ILE A 521 7.15 5.50 -20.52
CA ILE A 521 6.68 6.80 -20.94
C ILE A 521 7.94 7.65 -21.15
N ASP A 522 8.19 8.07 -22.38
CA ASP A 522 9.33 8.94 -22.68
C ASP A 522 8.91 10.38 -22.43
N ALA A 523 9.64 11.09 -21.57
CA ALA A 523 9.34 12.48 -21.25
C ALA A 523 10.62 13.29 -21.33
N ASP A 524 10.65 14.24 -22.27
CA ASP A 524 11.69 15.25 -22.38
C ASP A 524 11.08 16.59 -21.96
N VAL A 525 11.34 16.96 -20.71
CA VAL A 525 10.69 18.10 -20.07
C VAL A 525 11.69 18.98 -19.36
N SER A 526 11.43 20.28 -19.42
CA SER A 526 12.24 21.32 -18.82
C SER A 526 11.34 22.35 -18.16
N ILE A 527 11.95 23.18 -17.32
CA ILE A 527 11.26 24.31 -16.70
C ILE A 527 11.60 25.57 -17.48
N ASP A 528 10.56 26.31 -17.84
CA ASP A 528 10.66 27.63 -18.45
C ASP A 528 9.85 28.63 -17.60
N GLY A 529 10.57 29.36 -16.74
CA GLY A 529 9.93 30.23 -15.74
C GLY A 529 9.23 29.41 -14.65
N ASP A 530 7.91 29.61 -14.53
CA ASP A 530 7.05 28.88 -13.59
C ASP A 530 6.26 27.74 -14.28
N GLU A 531 6.48 27.52 -15.58
CA GLU A 531 5.79 26.50 -16.37
C GLU A 531 6.72 25.34 -16.73
N ILE A 532 6.14 24.15 -16.90
CA ILE A 532 6.85 22.97 -17.40
C ILE A 532 6.50 22.81 -18.88
N LYS A 533 7.53 22.71 -19.72
CA LYS A 533 7.40 22.55 -21.17
C LYS A 533 8.20 21.35 -21.67
N GLY A 534 7.73 20.77 -22.76
CA GLY A 534 8.40 19.63 -23.39
C GLY A 534 7.44 18.68 -24.10
N ASP A 535 7.92 17.48 -24.37
CA ASP A 535 7.19 16.43 -25.08
C ASP A 535 7.06 15.18 -24.21
N ILE A 536 5.85 14.63 -24.15
CA ILE A 536 5.57 13.32 -23.55
C ILE A 536 5.16 12.37 -24.67
N LYS A 537 5.86 11.24 -24.78
CA LYS A 537 5.57 10.17 -25.73
C LYS A 537 5.15 8.89 -25.01
N ASN A 538 4.03 8.34 -25.45
CA ASN A 538 3.58 7.03 -24.99
C ASN A 538 4.34 5.93 -25.74
N SER A 539 5.48 5.49 -25.19
CA SER A 539 6.25 4.34 -25.69
C SER A 539 5.87 3.04 -24.97
N THR A 540 4.66 2.98 -24.40
CA THR A 540 4.15 1.77 -23.74
C THR A 540 3.43 0.86 -24.74
N SER A 541 3.00 -0.31 -24.26
CA SER A 541 2.22 -1.26 -25.06
C SER A 541 0.74 -0.92 -25.20
N TYR A 542 0.24 0.15 -24.56
CA TYR A 542 -1.19 0.43 -24.40
C TYR A 542 -1.57 1.84 -24.84
N ASP A 543 -2.83 2.01 -25.26
CA ASP A 543 -3.42 3.31 -25.52
C ASP A 543 -3.85 3.98 -24.21
N PHE A 544 -3.54 5.26 -24.05
CA PHE A 544 -3.99 6.04 -22.89
C PHE A 544 -5.27 6.78 -23.25
N GLU A 545 -6.32 6.54 -22.48
CA GLU A 545 -7.58 7.29 -22.58
C GLU A 545 -7.43 8.66 -21.92
N TYR A 546 -6.70 8.71 -20.81
CA TYR A 546 -6.37 9.94 -20.10
C TYR A 546 -4.89 9.97 -19.74
N CYS A 547 -4.27 11.14 -19.90
CA CYS A 547 -2.89 11.40 -19.52
C CYS A 547 -2.81 12.76 -18.84
N TYR A 548 -2.05 12.83 -17.75
CA TYR A 548 -1.88 14.02 -16.92
C TYR A 548 -0.42 14.18 -16.52
N LEU A 549 0.03 15.43 -16.40
CA LEU A 549 1.22 15.77 -15.63
C LEU A 549 0.79 16.44 -14.33
N ILE A 550 1.21 15.87 -13.21
CA ILE A 550 0.83 16.30 -11.87
C ILE A 550 2.08 16.78 -11.14
N THR A 551 2.04 17.98 -10.58
CA THR A 551 3.14 18.63 -9.88
C THR A 551 2.67 19.08 -8.49
N PRO A 552 3.55 19.39 -7.52
CA PRO A 552 3.10 19.83 -6.19
C PRO A 552 2.15 21.04 -6.15
N LYS A 553 2.09 21.87 -7.21
CA LYS A 553 1.28 23.11 -7.25
C LYS A 553 0.30 23.21 -8.42
N SER A 554 0.52 22.45 -9.49
CA SER A 554 -0.21 22.59 -10.75
C SER A 554 -0.38 21.27 -11.47
N TYR A 555 -1.36 21.21 -12.35
CA TYR A 555 -1.63 20.02 -13.15
C TYR A 555 -1.87 20.40 -14.61
N TYR A 556 -1.59 19.45 -15.49
CA TYR A 556 -1.76 19.55 -16.94
C TYR A 556 -2.61 18.36 -17.38
N ILE A 557 -3.71 18.64 -18.09
CA ILE A 557 -4.53 17.62 -18.73
C ILE A 557 -4.07 17.50 -20.18
N LEU A 558 -3.52 16.34 -20.54
CA LEU A 558 -3.01 16.04 -21.88
C LEU A 558 -4.05 15.31 -22.72
N GLY A 559 -5.03 14.68 -22.08
CA GLY A 559 -6.09 13.91 -22.76
C GLY A 559 -5.61 12.54 -23.22
N ALA A 560 -6.20 12.03 -24.29
CA ALA A 560 -5.87 10.72 -24.84
C ALA A 560 -4.53 10.75 -25.59
N VAL A 561 -3.69 9.73 -25.37
CA VAL A 561 -2.39 9.57 -26.04
C VAL A 561 -2.25 8.11 -26.48
N LYS A 562 -2.39 7.87 -27.78
CA LYS A 562 -2.27 6.50 -28.30
C LYS A 562 -0.85 5.98 -28.19
N LYS A 563 -0.72 4.66 -28.24
CA LYS A 563 0.57 3.97 -28.31
C LYS A 563 1.39 4.51 -29.48
N GLY A 564 2.60 4.95 -29.18
CA GLY A 564 3.55 5.50 -30.14
C GLY A 564 3.42 7.01 -30.37
N ASP A 565 2.31 7.64 -29.96
CA ASP A 565 2.05 9.06 -30.15
C ASP A 565 2.76 9.93 -29.10
N SER A 566 2.98 11.19 -29.47
CA SER A 566 3.55 12.24 -28.63
C SER A 566 2.57 13.38 -28.43
N VAL A 567 2.58 13.97 -27.23
CA VAL A 567 1.80 15.15 -26.86
C VAL A 567 2.71 16.22 -26.27
N LYS A 568 2.45 17.48 -26.62
CA LYS A 568 3.19 18.64 -26.13
C LYS A 568 2.64 19.17 -24.82
N LEU A 569 3.56 19.55 -23.93
CA LEU A 569 3.29 20.32 -22.73
C LEU A 569 3.48 21.80 -23.04
N ASP A 570 2.38 22.49 -23.36
CA ASP A 570 2.44 23.91 -23.71
C ASP A 570 2.03 24.83 -22.56
N LYS A 571 0.98 24.48 -21.80
CA LYS A 571 0.45 25.33 -20.72
C LYS A 571 -0.20 24.51 -19.61
N LYS A 572 -0.04 24.95 -18.35
CA LYS A 572 -0.73 24.36 -17.20
C LYS A 572 -2.25 24.50 -17.34
N THR A 573 -2.98 23.47 -16.94
CA THR A 573 -4.45 23.48 -16.95
C THR A 573 -5.01 24.21 -15.73
N GLY A 574 -4.37 24.06 -14.57
CA GLY A 574 -4.74 24.81 -13.39
C GLY A 574 -3.82 24.55 -12.21
N ASP A 575 -4.04 25.32 -11.15
CA ASP A 575 -3.35 25.19 -9.88
C ASP A 575 -4.18 24.42 -8.85
N TYR A 576 -3.48 23.70 -7.99
CA TYR A 576 -3.97 22.95 -6.84
C TYR A 576 -2.84 22.80 -5.81
N ASN A 577 -3.12 22.72 -4.52
CA ASN A 577 -2.07 22.89 -3.50
C ASN A 577 -1.41 21.58 -3.08
N GLY A 578 -1.17 20.72 -4.07
CA GLY A 578 -0.65 19.38 -3.86
C GLY A 578 -1.69 18.43 -3.27
N ASP A 579 -2.85 18.88 -2.80
CA ASP A 579 -3.89 18.01 -2.23
C ASP A 579 -4.66 17.23 -3.33
N ILE A 580 -4.49 15.91 -3.32
CA ILE A 580 -5.11 14.96 -4.24
C ILE A 580 -6.63 14.91 -4.11
N ASN A 581 -7.16 15.13 -2.90
CA ASN A 581 -8.60 15.20 -2.67
C ASN A 581 -9.15 16.50 -3.25
N GLN A 582 -8.44 17.62 -3.12
CA GLN A 582 -8.79 18.85 -3.82
C GLN A 582 -8.79 18.64 -5.34
N LEU A 583 -7.75 17.99 -5.87
CA LEU A 583 -7.62 17.75 -7.31
C LEU A 583 -8.76 16.87 -7.88
N THR A 584 -9.22 15.89 -7.10
CA THR A 584 -10.26 14.93 -7.53
C THR A 584 -11.69 15.36 -7.17
N TYR A 585 -11.93 15.96 -5.99
CA TYR A 585 -13.26 16.34 -5.49
C TYR A 585 -13.68 17.78 -5.76
N GLU A 586 -12.79 18.77 -5.62
CA GLU A 586 -13.14 20.21 -5.70
C GLU A 586 -13.24 20.73 -7.15
N ASN A 587 -13.79 19.92 -8.05
CA ASN A 587 -14.10 20.30 -9.44
C ASN A 587 -12.92 20.55 -10.40
N LYS A 588 -11.71 20.06 -10.09
CA LYS A 588 -10.54 20.26 -10.96
C LYS A 588 -10.41 19.23 -12.08
N ILE A 589 -10.42 17.93 -11.75
CA ILE A 589 -10.38 16.84 -12.77
C ILE A 589 -11.74 16.13 -12.92
N TYR A 590 -12.25 15.50 -11.85
CA TYR A 590 -13.42 14.61 -11.92
C TYR A 590 -14.70 15.15 -11.26
N LYS A 591 -14.65 16.34 -10.64
CA LYS A 591 -15.81 17.05 -10.09
C LYS A 591 -16.63 16.27 -9.04
N MET A 592 -16.02 15.40 -8.23
CA MET A 592 -16.73 14.50 -7.30
C MET A 592 -17.68 15.17 -6.30
N GLY A 593 -17.54 16.47 -6.02
CA GLY A 593 -18.50 17.25 -5.21
C GLY A 593 -19.84 17.55 -5.90
N SER A 594 -19.98 17.24 -7.20
CA SER A 594 -21.21 17.43 -7.96
C SER A 594 -22.18 16.24 -7.79
N PRO A 595 -23.50 16.48 -7.69
CA PRO A 595 -24.48 15.38 -7.65
C PRO A 595 -24.51 14.54 -8.93
N ASN A 596 -23.99 15.05 -10.06
CA ASN A 596 -24.12 14.44 -11.39
C ASN A 596 -22.84 13.78 -11.93
N VAL A 597 -21.90 13.38 -11.07
CA VAL A 597 -20.65 12.72 -11.52
C VAL A 597 -20.91 11.31 -12.01
N SER A 598 -20.37 10.99 -13.19
CA SER A 598 -20.46 9.67 -13.80
C SER A 598 -19.77 8.60 -12.94
N ASP A 599 -20.20 7.34 -13.02
CA ASP A 599 -19.54 6.25 -12.29
C ASP A 599 -18.08 6.08 -12.74
N GLU A 600 -17.82 6.36 -14.02
CA GLU A 600 -16.49 6.32 -14.62
C GLU A 600 -15.56 7.37 -14.00
N ASP A 601 -16.03 8.60 -13.83
CA ASP A 601 -15.26 9.67 -13.17
C ASP A 601 -15.04 9.36 -11.69
N ARG A 602 -16.05 8.80 -10.99
CA ARG A 602 -15.90 8.34 -9.59
C ARG A 602 -14.81 7.28 -9.49
N TYR A 603 -14.87 6.30 -10.37
CA TYR A 603 -13.90 5.22 -10.42
C TYR A 603 -12.48 5.73 -10.73
N ASN A 604 -12.33 6.56 -11.76
CA ASN A 604 -11.04 7.15 -12.14
C ASN A 604 -10.48 8.02 -11.01
N ALA A 605 -11.31 8.78 -10.30
CA ALA A 605 -10.89 9.56 -9.14
C ALA A 605 -10.44 8.69 -7.96
N SER A 606 -11.10 7.55 -7.70
CA SER A 606 -10.64 6.59 -6.68
C SER A 606 -9.31 5.93 -7.09
N LEU A 607 -9.13 5.60 -8.37
CA LEU A 607 -7.84 5.09 -8.88
C LEU A 607 -6.73 6.13 -8.71
N PHE A 608 -7.03 7.38 -9.05
CA PHE A 608 -6.09 8.50 -8.92
C PHE A 608 -5.57 8.63 -7.51
N ARG A 609 -6.47 8.63 -6.51
CA ARG A 609 -6.12 8.69 -5.09
C ARG A 609 -5.30 7.48 -4.65
N MET A 610 -5.71 6.28 -5.07
CA MET A 610 -4.96 5.06 -4.74
C MET A 610 -3.58 4.99 -5.39
N SER A 611 -3.32 5.70 -6.50
CA SER A 611 -1.99 5.73 -7.12
C SER A 611 -0.96 6.54 -6.31
N TYR A 612 -1.39 7.47 -5.46
CA TYR A 612 -0.51 8.21 -4.55
C TYR A 612 -0.41 7.58 -3.16
N SER A 613 -1.43 6.83 -2.74
CA SER A 613 -1.46 6.18 -1.43
C SER A 613 -2.39 4.98 -1.44
N GLU A 614 -1.88 3.80 -1.03
CA GLU A 614 -2.74 2.62 -0.85
C GLU A 614 -3.84 2.83 0.20
N SER A 615 -3.61 3.72 1.19
CA SER A 615 -4.53 4.01 2.29
C SER A 615 -5.39 5.28 2.10
N MET A 616 -5.29 5.97 0.96
CA MET A 616 -5.92 7.28 0.70
C MET A 616 -5.62 8.39 1.74
N GLN A 617 -4.71 8.19 2.70
CA GLN A 617 -4.43 9.16 3.76
C GLN A 617 -3.35 10.17 3.39
N ALA A 618 -2.38 9.80 2.54
CA ALA A 618 -1.41 10.77 2.04
C ALA A 618 -2.05 11.57 0.90
N THR A 619 -2.44 12.81 1.20
CA THR A 619 -3.13 13.67 0.24
C THR A 619 -2.19 14.59 -0.52
N ARG A 620 -1.00 14.90 0.00
CA ARG A 620 -0.07 15.85 -0.62
C ARG A 620 0.85 15.19 -1.65
N VAL A 621 0.80 15.69 -2.88
CA VAL A 621 1.75 15.42 -3.96
C VAL A 621 3.04 16.18 -3.69
N LYS A 622 4.16 15.47 -3.63
CA LYS A 622 5.50 16.04 -3.37
C LYS A 622 6.45 15.96 -4.55
N ASP A 623 6.18 15.03 -5.47
CA ASP A 623 6.94 14.77 -6.66
C ASP A 623 6.14 15.13 -7.91
N ILE A 624 6.84 15.31 -9.03
CA ILE A 624 6.18 15.41 -10.33
C ILE A 624 5.98 14.01 -10.85
N SER A 625 4.79 13.73 -11.37
CA SER A 625 4.47 12.43 -11.94
C SER A 625 3.60 12.58 -13.17
N ILE A 626 3.85 11.70 -14.13
CA ILE A 626 2.92 11.45 -15.23
C ILE A 626 1.93 10.39 -14.74
N ILE A 627 0.65 10.68 -14.90
CA ILE A 627 -0.45 9.77 -14.60
C ILE A 627 -1.18 9.44 -15.90
N ALA A 628 -1.29 8.17 -16.24
CA ALA A 628 -2.06 7.71 -17.39
C ALA A 628 -3.13 6.69 -16.97
N ILE A 629 -4.28 6.70 -17.65
CA ILE A 629 -5.36 5.73 -17.45
C ILE A 629 -5.65 5.02 -18.76
N THR A 630 -5.74 3.70 -18.71
CA THR A 630 -6.07 2.85 -19.86
C THR A 630 -7.17 1.84 -19.52
N LYS A 631 -7.95 1.49 -20.55
CA LYS A 631 -8.97 0.43 -20.57
C LYS A 631 -8.47 -0.84 -21.25
N ASP A 632 -7.25 -0.82 -21.79
CA ASP A 632 -6.67 -1.99 -22.44
C ASP A 632 -6.55 -3.15 -21.45
N SER A 633 -6.70 -4.37 -21.96
CA SER A 633 -6.57 -5.57 -21.14
C SER A 633 -5.10 -5.83 -20.80
N ILE A 634 -4.77 -5.79 -19.52
CA ILE A 634 -3.43 -5.97 -18.95
C ILE A 634 -3.37 -7.22 -18.08
N SER A 635 -4.51 -7.67 -17.57
CA SER A 635 -4.61 -8.80 -16.67
C SER A 635 -5.22 -10.02 -17.38
N LYS A 636 -4.63 -11.18 -17.11
CA LYS A 636 -5.19 -12.46 -17.58
C LYS A 636 -6.48 -12.76 -16.81
N PRO A 637 -7.42 -13.53 -17.41
CA PRO A 637 -8.61 -13.96 -16.70
C PRO A 637 -8.26 -14.80 -15.47
N LEU A 638 -9.05 -14.60 -14.41
CA LEU A 638 -9.06 -15.51 -13.28
C LEU A 638 -9.84 -16.77 -13.68
N VAL A 639 -9.43 -17.91 -13.15
CA VAL A 639 -10.18 -19.15 -13.29
C VAL A 639 -11.18 -19.21 -12.14
N VAL A 640 -12.47 -19.12 -12.46
CA VAL A 640 -13.55 -19.19 -11.48
C VAL A 640 -14.39 -20.44 -11.74
N ASN A 641 -14.40 -21.36 -10.78
CA ASN A 641 -15.07 -22.67 -10.88
C ASN A 641 -14.71 -23.42 -12.19
N GLY A 642 -13.44 -23.37 -12.58
CA GLY A 642 -12.91 -24.03 -13.78
C GLY A 642 -13.18 -23.31 -15.11
N LYS A 643 -13.73 -22.09 -15.10
CA LYS A 643 -13.96 -21.27 -16.30
C LYS A 643 -13.22 -19.94 -16.22
N ASP A 644 -12.72 -19.47 -17.36
CA ASP A 644 -12.13 -18.13 -17.46
C ASP A 644 -13.21 -17.06 -17.22
N SER A 645 -12.91 -16.09 -16.36
CA SER A 645 -13.76 -14.92 -16.16
C SER A 645 -13.70 -13.97 -17.34
N VAL A 646 -14.76 -13.19 -17.53
CA VAL A 646 -14.73 -12.03 -18.43
C VAL A 646 -14.01 -10.89 -17.71
N VAL A 647 -12.85 -10.48 -18.23
CA VAL A 647 -12.02 -9.44 -17.64
C VAL A 647 -12.49 -8.06 -18.08
N LYS A 648 -12.62 -7.15 -17.11
CA LYS A 648 -12.78 -5.72 -17.34
C LYS A 648 -11.68 -4.98 -16.59
N ASP A 649 -10.62 -4.63 -17.31
CA ASP A 649 -9.51 -3.87 -16.75
C ASP A 649 -9.81 -2.38 -16.78
N ARG A 650 -9.44 -1.72 -15.69
CA ARG A 650 -9.19 -0.29 -15.67
C ARG A 650 -7.92 -0.05 -14.89
N THR A 651 -6.98 0.61 -15.55
CA THR A 651 -5.60 0.66 -15.10
C THR A 651 -5.12 2.08 -15.01
N ILE A 652 -4.52 2.44 -13.87
CA ILE A 652 -3.77 3.67 -13.70
C ILE A 652 -2.27 3.36 -13.70
N ILE A 653 -1.50 4.17 -14.42
CA ILE A 653 -0.04 4.11 -14.51
C ILE A 653 0.49 5.42 -13.94
N ARG A 654 1.36 5.33 -12.93
CA ARG A 654 2.07 6.46 -12.33
C ARG A 654 3.57 6.31 -12.56
N MET A 655 4.17 7.31 -13.18
CA MET A 655 5.61 7.38 -13.38
C MET A 655 6.15 8.71 -12.81
N PRO A 656 6.94 8.69 -11.72
CA PRO A 656 7.65 9.87 -11.25
C PRO A 656 8.59 10.41 -12.33
N LEU A 657 8.65 11.72 -12.45
CA LEU A 657 9.43 12.43 -13.44
C LEU A 657 10.51 13.24 -12.75
N GLN A 658 11.76 13.04 -13.16
CA GLN A 658 12.87 13.88 -12.73
C GLN A 658 12.99 15.06 -13.69
N LEU A 659 12.81 16.27 -13.18
CA LEU A 659 13.04 17.47 -13.97
C LEU A 659 14.51 17.87 -13.95
N ASN A 660 14.98 18.33 -15.10
CA ASN A 660 16.22 19.08 -15.17
C ASN A 660 15.92 20.56 -14.89
N PHE A 661 16.31 21.03 -13.71
CA PHE A 661 16.18 22.43 -13.29
C PHE A 661 17.27 23.34 -13.87
N LYS A 662 18.26 22.77 -14.58
CA LYS A 662 19.38 23.48 -15.19
C LYS A 662 19.07 23.89 -16.62
N ASN A 663 19.23 25.16 -16.92
CA ASN A 663 19.20 25.72 -18.27
C ASN A 663 20.47 26.55 -18.52
N GLY A 664 21.39 26.01 -19.33
CA GLY A 664 22.74 26.56 -19.48
C GLY A 664 23.48 26.60 -18.13
N ASP A 665 23.97 27.78 -17.75
CA ASP A 665 24.67 27.99 -16.47
C ASP A 665 23.74 28.36 -15.31
N THR A 666 22.43 28.44 -15.56
CA THR A 666 21.43 28.84 -14.57
C THR A 666 20.67 27.62 -14.07
N ILE A 667 20.41 27.55 -12.76
CA ILE A 667 19.46 26.61 -12.16
C ILE A 667 18.31 27.40 -11.56
N GLN A 668 17.08 26.93 -11.79
CA GLN A 668 15.86 27.53 -11.26
C GLN A 668 14.94 26.46 -10.67
N TYR A 669 14.68 26.55 -9.37
CA TYR A 669 13.63 25.80 -8.68
C TYR A 669 12.39 26.68 -8.53
N PRO A 670 11.24 26.29 -9.13
CA PRO A 670 9.98 27.00 -8.91
C PRO A 670 9.47 26.84 -7.47
N MET A 671 8.39 27.54 -7.14
CA MET A 671 7.74 27.39 -5.83
C MET A 671 7.30 25.94 -5.59
N GLY A 672 7.56 25.44 -4.37
CA GLY A 672 7.21 24.09 -3.94
C GLY A 672 8.23 23.01 -4.32
N PHE A 673 9.32 23.35 -5.00
CA PHE A 673 10.35 22.40 -5.43
C PHE A 673 11.59 22.33 -4.53
N VAL A 674 11.67 23.21 -3.53
CA VAL A 674 12.77 23.18 -2.55
C VAL A 674 12.33 22.41 -1.31
N ASN A 675 13.11 21.40 -0.96
CA ASN A 675 12.86 20.59 0.24
C ASN A 675 13.03 21.43 1.50
N HIS A 676 12.22 21.10 2.51
CA HIS A 676 12.27 21.74 3.81
C HIS A 676 12.15 20.72 4.94
N ARG A 677 12.60 21.11 6.12
CA ARG A 677 12.44 20.35 7.37
C ARG A 677 11.99 21.27 8.50
N VAL A 678 11.13 20.75 9.36
CA VAL A 678 10.71 21.43 10.59
C VAL A 678 11.68 21.04 11.70
N VAL A 679 12.42 22.01 12.25
CA VAL A 679 13.55 21.75 13.18
C VAL A 679 13.16 22.04 14.63
N GLU A 680 12.39 23.10 14.88
CA GLU A 680 11.93 23.48 16.22
C GLU A 680 10.42 23.67 16.24
N MET A 681 9.77 23.10 17.26
CA MET A 681 8.34 23.24 17.51
C MET A 681 8.19 23.67 18.96
N SER A 682 8.36 24.96 19.23
CA SER A 682 8.02 25.51 20.54
C SER A 682 6.48 25.53 20.63
N THR A 683 5.89 24.69 21.47
CA THR A 683 4.46 24.63 21.85
C THR A 683 3.39 24.47 20.75
N THR A 684 3.75 24.54 19.46
CA THR A 684 2.83 24.35 18.33
C THR A 684 2.63 22.87 17.99
N ASN A 685 1.41 22.51 17.61
CA ASN A 685 1.10 21.22 16.99
C ASN A 685 1.31 21.31 15.47
N TYR A 686 2.02 20.36 14.87
CA TYR A 686 2.21 20.29 13.42
C TYR A 686 1.32 19.18 12.86
N ASP A 687 0.41 19.54 11.96
CA ASP A 687 -0.29 18.58 11.13
C ASP A 687 0.55 18.27 9.88
N PRO A 688 1.11 17.05 9.78
CA PRO A 688 1.88 16.65 8.61
C PRO A 688 1.02 16.45 7.35
N TYR A 689 -0.31 16.31 7.48
CA TYR A 689 -1.21 16.07 6.33
C TYR A 689 -1.54 17.38 5.62
N GLY A 690 -1.91 18.40 6.39
CA GLY A 690 -2.12 19.76 5.88
C GLY A 690 -0.81 20.54 5.64
N GLU A 691 0.32 20.05 6.15
CA GLU A 691 1.60 20.78 6.28
C GLU A 691 1.38 22.17 6.94
N ALA A 692 0.67 22.14 8.06
CA ALA A 692 0.21 23.33 8.76
C ALA A 692 0.47 23.24 10.27
N PHE A 693 0.77 24.39 10.88
CA PHE A 693 0.97 24.56 12.31
C PHE A 693 -0.28 25.09 12.98
N TYR A 694 -0.58 24.54 14.16
CA TYR A 694 -1.71 24.86 15.01
C TYR A 694 -1.23 25.22 16.42
N GLY A 695 -1.98 26.08 17.10
CA GLY A 695 -1.65 26.54 18.44
C GLY A 695 -0.53 27.59 18.45
N ALA A 696 -0.34 28.22 19.61
CA ALA A 696 0.61 29.30 19.77
C ALA A 696 2.05 28.77 19.84
N GLY A 697 2.95 29.44 19.15
CA GLY A 697 4.38 29.19 19.22
C GLY A 697 5.12 29.63 17.98
N ASN A 698 6.42 29.34 17.96
CA ASN A 698 7.31 29.83 16.91
C ASN A 698 8.08 28.68 16.24
N PRO A 699 7.47 27.96 15.28
CA PRO A 699 8.14 26.86 14.62
C PRO A 699 9.23 27.36 13.68
N GLU A 700 10.35 26.64 13.63
CA GLU A 700 11.48 26.90 12.75
C GLU A 700 11.49 25.89 11.59
N ILE A 701 11.53 26.42 10.37
CA ILE A 701 11.62 25.67 9.12
C ILE A 701 12.99 25.96 8.49
N VAL A 702 13.66 24.91 8.04
CA VAL A 702 14.92 25.01 7.33
C VAL A 702 14.74 24.48 5.91
N TYR A 703 15.08 25.28 4.91
CA TYR A 703 15.10 24.87 3.51
C TYR A 703 16.51 24.47 3.10
N ASP A 704 16.61 23.33 2.44
CA ASP A 704 17.85 22.78 1.93
C ASP A 704 17.95 23.08 0.43
N ILE A 705 18.70 24.13 0.09
CA ILE A 705 18.95 24.50 -1.32
C ILE A 705 20.21 23.77 -1.79
N ASP A 706 20.21 23.32 -3.05
CA ASP A 706 21.36 22.61 -3.64
C ASP A 706 22.67 23.38 -3.43
N LYS A 707 23.64 22.72 -2.79
CA LYS A 707 24.96 23.25 -2.45
C LYS A 707 25.78 23.63 -3.69
N ASN A 708 25.48 23.04 -4.85
CA ASN A 708 26.15 23.30 -6.11
C ASN A 708 25.64 24.57 -6.81
N ILE A 709 24.76 25.34 -6.16
CA ILE A 709 24.21 26.58 -6.72
C ILE A 709 24.75 27.78 -5.97
N THR A 710 25.19 28.78 -6.71
CA THR A 710 25.33 30.16 -6.22
C THR A 710 24.00 30.86 -6.39
N VAL A 711 23.23 30.97 -5.30
CA VAL A 711 21.89 31.56 -5.34
C VAL A 711 21.98 33.06 -5.65
N THR A 712 21.24 33.51 -6.65
CA THR A 712 21.15 34.92 -7.06
C THR A 712 19.83 35.55 -6.66
N ASP A 713 18.75 34.77 -6.68
CA ASP A 713 17.40 35.23 -6.38
C ASP A 713 16.65 34.20 -5.53
N LEU A 714 15.89 34.69 -4.56
CA LEU A 714 15.04 33.88 -3.70
C LEU A 714 13.69 34.58 -3.52
N LYS A 715 12.59 33.85 -3.73
CA LYS A 715 11.25 34.36 -3.43
C LYS A 715 10.54 33.44 -2.46
N LEU A 716 9.79 34.02 -1.53
CA LEU A 716 8.90 33.32 -0.60
C LEU A 716 7.44 33.62 -0.94
N ASP A 717 6.58 32.63 -0.76
CA ASP A 717 5.13 32.79 -0.81
C ASP A 717 4.51 32.13 0.42
N SER A 718 3.76 32.91 1.18
CA SER A 718 3.06 32.49 2.39
C SER A 718 1.54 32.63 2.26
N SER A 719 1.04 32.91 1.06
CA SER A 719 -0.40 33.02 0.83
C SER A 719 -1.04 31.64 1.04
N SER A 720 -2.05 31.56 1.91
CA SER A 720 -2.79 30.30 2.08
C SER A 720 -3.59 30.04 0.81
N THR A 721 -3.48 28.84 0.28
CA THR A 721 -4.16 28.47 -0.95
C THR A 721 -5.20 27.36 -0.74
N SER A 722 -5.21 26.70 0.41
CA SER A 722 -6.26 25.70 0.72
C SER A 722 -7.58 26.40 1.05
N SER A 723 -8.61 26.06 0.27
CA SER A 723 -10.01 26.51 0.40
C SER A 723 -10.58 26.43 1.82
N ASN A 724 -10.07 25.51 2.66
CA ASN A 724 -10.57 25.23 4.01
C ASN A 724 -9.75 25.86 5.15
N ILE A 725 -8.63 26.52 4.85
CA ILE A 725 -7.77 27.19 5.84
C ILE A 725 -7.68 28.65 5.45
N GLY A 726 -8.35 29.52 6.22
CA GLY A 726 -8.31 30.97 6.00
C GLY A 726 -6.88 31.50 5.93
N SER A 727 -6.69 32.66 5.27
CA SER A 727 -5.38 33.30 5.12
C SER A 727 -4.67 33.44 6.47
N SER A 728 -3.59 32.69 6.66
CA SER A 728 -2.76 32.82 7.84
C SER A 728 -1.82 34.01 7.67
N ASN A 729 -2.05 35.06 8.44
CA ASN A 729 -1.12 36.19 8.57
C ASN A 729 -0.08 35.87 9.67
N ALA A 730 0.55 34.70 9.62
CA ALA A 730 1.66 34.40 10.51
C ALA A 730 2.83 35.34 10.18
N ALA A 731 3.35 36.05 11.19
CA ALA A 731 4.54 36.86 10.98
C ALA A 731 5.72 35.94 10.66
N LEU A 732 6.53 36.34 9.69
CA LEU A 732 7.70 35.59 9.24
C LEU A 732 8.98 36.31 9.65
N GLU A 733 9.93 35.55 10.19
CA GLU A 733 11.29 35.99 10.42
C GLU A 733 12.26 35.12 9.64
N VAL A 734 13.32 35.72 9.10
CA VAL A 734 14.42 35.01 8.43
C VAL A 734 15.69 35.12 9.28
N TYR A 735 16.49 34.05 9.31
CA TYR A 735 17.76 34.07 10.03
C TYR A 735 18.83 34.80 9.21
N ASP A 736 19.38 35.89 9.76
CA ASP A 736 20.53 36.59 9.21
C ASP A 736 21.81 35.96 9.78
N TYR A 737 22.54 35.22 8.94
CA TYR A 737 23.79 34.53 9.32
C TYR A 737 24.96 35.49 9.53
N LYS A 738 24.90 36.73 9.02
CA LYS A 738 25.91 37.76 9.32
C LYS A 738 25.71 38.37 10.70
N GLN A 739 24.45 38.52 11.11
CA GLN A 739 24.09 39.09 12.42
C GLN A 739 23.83 38.03 13.51
N ASN A 740 23.80 36.74 13.15
CA ASN A 740 23.46 35.61 14.03
C ASN A 740 22.13 35.79 14.78
N LYS A 741 21.11 36.35 14.13
CA LYS A 741 19.78 36.55 14.73
C LYS A 741 18.65 36.45 13.69
N TYR A 742 17.44 36.20 14.19
CA TYR A 742 16.22 36.33 13.41
C TYR A 742 15.88 37.81 13.18
N VAL A 743 15.48 38.14 11.96
CA VAL A 743 15.00 39.48 11.57
C VAL A 743 13.65 39.37 10.85
N SER A 744 12.75 40.31 11.10
CA SER A 744 11.42 40.31 10.47
C SER A 744 11.53 40.50 8.95
N LEU A 745 10.77 39.71 8.19
CA LEU A 745 10.67 39.81 6.75
C LEU A 745 9.85 41.05 6.33
N THR A 746 10.47 41.98 5.61
CA THR A 746 9.81 43.16 5.03
C THR A 746 9.54 43.04 3.53
N SER A 747 10.18 42.08 2.85
CA SER A 747 10.01 41.75 1.43
C SER A 747 9.98 40.23 1.28
N ASN A 748 9.15 39.74 0.34
CA ASN A 748 9.06 38.33 -0.01
C ASN A 748 9.95 37.95 -1.20
N SER A 749 10.77 38.88 -1.71
CA SER A 749 11.71 38.65 -2.81
C SER A 749 13.06 39.26 -2.46
N PHE A 750 14.11 38.47 -2.64
CA PHE A 750 15.51 38.80 -2.37
C PHE A 750 16.34 38.56 -3.63
N SER A 751 17.29 39.45 -3.90
CA SER A 751 18.19 39.32 -5.04
C SER A 751 19.59 39.84 -4.72
N GLY A 752 20.60 39.36 -5.44
CA GLY A 752 21.97 39.84 -5.34
C GLY A 752 22.61 39.57 -3.96
N ASP A 753 23.32 40.55 -3.42
CA ASP A 753 24.09 40.41 -2.17
C ASP A 753 23.22 40.27 -0.91
N ASP A 754 21.94 40.63 -0.99
CA ASP A 754 21.01 40.46 0.13
C ASP A 754 20.72 38.98 0.41
N VAL A 755 20.65 38.13 -0.63
CA VAL A 755 20.46 36.69 -0.48
C VAL A 755 21.59 36.05 0.34
N LYS A 756 22.83 36.52 0.15
CA LYS A 756 24.02 36.01 0.85
C LYS A 756 23.98 36.24 2.37
N LYS A 757 23.09 37.11 2.87
CA LYS A 757 22.93 37.34 4.32
C LYS A 757 22.10 36.23 4.97
N TYR A 758 21.25 35.56 4.20
CA TYR A 758 20.24 34.63 4.70
C TYR A 758 20.55 33.16 4.42
N LEU A 759 21.67 32.87 3.75
CA LEU A 759 22.15 31.51 3.46
C LEU A 759 23.48 31.26 4.14
N ASN A 760 23.68 30.06 4.69
CA ASN A 760 24.99 29.62 5.16
C ASN A 760 25.83 28.98 4.04
N ASN A 761 27.03 28.49 4.40
CA ASN A 761 27.95 27.81 3.46
C ASN A 761 27.35 26.54 2.83
N ASP A 762 26.34 25.96 3.48
CA ASP A 762 25.61 24.78 3.02
C ASP A 762 24.33 25.15 2.24
N ASN A 763 24.14 26.43 1.90
CA ASN A 763 22.95 26.99 1.24
C ASN A 763 21.63 26.73 2.01
N GLU A 764 21.68 26.69 3.34
CA GLU A 764 20.48 26.55 4.17
C GLU A 764 19.83 27.91 4.43
N LEU A 765 18.51 27.99 4.24
CA LEU A 765 17.68 29.13 4.64
C LEU A 765 16.85 28.74 5.86
N LYS A 766 16.89 29.55 6.93
CA LYS A 766 16.02 29.35 8.10
C LYS A 766 14.93 30.40 8.18
N ILE A 767 13.70 29.93 8.32
CA ILE A 767 12.50 30.73 8.48
C ILE A 767 11.83 30.36 9.80
N LYS A 768 11.45 31.37 10.58
CA LYS A 768 10.65 31.21 11.79
C LYS A 768 9.28 31.82 11.56
N LEU A 769 8.25 31.06 11.88
CA LEU A 769 6.86 31.50 11.87
C LEU A 769 6.46 31.95 13.27
N SER A 770 5.56 32.93 13.38
CA SER A 770 4.85 33.21 14.63
C SER A 770 3.38 32.83 14.50
N VAL A 771 2.99 31.75 15.17
CA VAL A 771 1.64 31.19 15.15
C VAL A 771 0.92 31.60 16.43
N ASN A 772 -0.32 32.08 16.30
CA ASN A 772 -1.14 32.57 17.43
C ASN A 772 -2.29 31.59 17.74
N ASN A 773 -2.65 31.43 19.02
CA ASN A 773 -3.69 30.48 19.47
C ASN A 773 -5.10 30.74 18.90
N ASN A 774 -5.41 31.97 18.48
CA ASN A 774 -6.73 32.37 17.98
C ASN A 774 -6.76 32.60 16.45
N GLY A 775 -5.67 32.26 15.75
CA GLY A 775 -5.51 32.49 14.30
C GLY A 775 -5.82 31.27 13.44
N ALA A 776 -5.98 31.49 12.13
CA ALA A 776 -6.01 30.41 11.16
C ALA A 776 -4.67 29.63 11.17
N PRO A 777 -4.69 28.30 10.93
CA PRO A 777 -3.50 27.47 10.87
C PRO A 777 -2.42 28.06 9.96
N ALA A 778 -1.16 28.07 10.40
CA ALA A 778 -0.05 28.63 9.62
C ALA A 778 0.55 27.57 8.70
N GLN A 779 0.52 27.81 7.38
CA GLN A 779 1.15 26.91 6.42
C GLN A 779 2.66 27.17 6.33
N ILE A 780 3.40 26.13 5.95
CA ILE A 780 4.81 26.26 5.58
C ILE A 780 4.91 27.13 4.32
N PRO A 781 5.68 28.23 4.33
CA PRO A 781 5.91 29.03 3.13
C PRO A 781 6.54 28.20 2.01
N GLU A 782 6.21 28.51 0.77
CA GLU A 782 6.94 27.95 -0.37
C GLU A 782 8.07 28.89 -0.77
N ILE A 783 9.18 28.33 -1.25
CA ILE A 783 10.25 29.13 -1.83
C ILE A 783 10.53 28.75 -3.28
N SER A 784 10.90 29.76 -4.08
CA SER A 784 11.54 29.59 -5.38
C SER A 784 12.95 30.14 -5.32
N VAL A 785 13.85 29.49 -6.05
CA VAL A 785 15.29 29.78 -6.02
C VAL A 785 15.81 29.83 -7.43
N LYS A 786 16.57 30.88 -7.75
CA LYS A 786 17.32 30.99 -9.00
C LYS A 786 18.79 31.25 -8.68
N GLY A 787 19.68 30.64 -9.44
CA GLY A 787 21.12 30.83 -9.24
C GLY A 787 21.94 30.29 -10.39
N LYS A 788 23.27 30.37 -10.24
CA LYS A 788 24.22 29.81 -11.20
C LYS A 788 24.86 28.54 -10.66
N VAL A 789 25.23 27.62 -11.55
CA VAL A 789 26.04 26.45 -11.18
C VAL A 789 27.40 26.93 -10.65
N LYS A 790 27.85 26.35 -9.53
CA LYS A 790 29.18 26.60 -8.94
C LYS A 790 30.31 25.96 -9.74
#